data_AF-A0A3N1D3W4-F1
#
_entry.id   AF-A0A3N1D3W4-F1
#
_cell.length_a   1.000
_cell.length_b   1.000
_cell.length_c   1.000
_cell.angle_alpha   90.00
_cell.angle_beta   90.00
_cell.angle_gamma   90.00
#
_symmetry.space_group_name_H-M   'P 1'
#
loop_
_entity.id
_entity.type
_entity.pdbx_description
1 polymer ?
#
loop_
_entity_poly.entity_id
_entity_poly.type
_entity_poly.pdbx_seq_one_letter_code
_entity_poly.pdbx_strand_id
1 'polypeptide(L)'
;MPEAGGLIGRDGELRVLTDMVDAVEDEGSAIVVMGDPGIGKTSLLRAAAAHGKNAGAAVLSVVGVEAEAHLPFAGLHQLLRPVLAETDRLPTPQRDALHAAFGMRPSDAAEGAPEPFMIALATLNALTDVASQKPLLIVVDDVQWLDLPTQDVLGFVARRIGSDPCVLIGVVRAGHDIAFAASDLPQLNVGRLTEQDARELLDRNTADLGYADRERILREAAGNPLALTELPLALRSASRLAAEYGEQPPHSLPLTARLERAFAARLGDLPPLCQDALLVAAVDDADDLREIIAGATILAGQEAHVAVLEAAVTAGLVRFDNLYAHFRHPLVRAAVISKESVARKQAAHAALAEVLTDEPYRRVWHRAQSIGGQDDEVADEMERAHAIPLRRGSVSEVIWALERSAELTTDSATRGRRLMLAAEHAFGLGRADLVDQLLERAGRTSLTRLDQVRMQWLGEIFHDGVPGDADHIRTLCEAAQEAIDAGDSALALNLLQAAGLRCWWADTGPEARALVCEVARRVDRPRGDAQLTAIFSIADPLGEYQTVADSLAGVRLESITDPAALWLYGMAAAATADPVRSVDLLGRAEIMLRQQGRLGLLSQVLTMSVSDSMEIGDWEHAWAASEEGRRLAADTGQAIWDAGSQAGYAMLLALRGDHGRSLEIAAEVERSAAGKKLSNLLACGQLARGFAYLSAGRPADAYHALRRLFDQDDPAFHVHERFHAVSFLAEAAVHAGLAGEVHEVIADLESEAVTVRSPILVRQLTYARAVLASDDEAEEAFLAALSADLTRWPWLRARLELAFGQWLRRQRRVAEARRPLHSAQLTFDLIGARSWAESTRVELRAAGGRGQAATGKANGLSSLTAQELQIARLAAEGLSNKEIGERLYLSHRTVGSHLYRIFPKLDVSTRAQLAAVVGPQDPVAGA
;
A
#
# COMPACT_ATOMS: atom_id res chain seq x y z
N MET A 1 -38.68 -12.99 -6.24
CA MET A 1 -38.99 -11.61 -5.79
C MET A 1 -40.08 -11.68 -4.74
N PRO A 2 -40.00 -10.90 -3.64
CA PRO A 2 -41.16 -10.39 -2.94
C PRO A 2 -41.31 -8.86 -3.16
N GLU A 3 -42.42 -8.53 -3.83
CA GLU A 3 -43.37 -7.40 -3.70
C GLU A 3 -42.96 -6.03 -3.11
N ALA A 4 -42.95 -5.02 -3.98
CA ALA A 4 -43.72 -3.75 -4.00
C ALA A 4 -44.30 -3.11 -2.71
N GLY A 5 -43.69 -3.25 -1.54
CA GLY A 5 -43.93 -2.41 -0.37
C GLY A 5 -42.68 -1.63 -0.01
N GLY A 6 -42.71 -0.29 -0.09
CA GLY A 6 -41.56 0.57 0.25
C GLY A 6 -40.99 0.28 1.64
N LEU A 7 -39.67 0.50 1.79
CA LEU A 7 -38.96 0.34 3.07
C LEU A 7 -39.48 1.35 4.10
N ILE A 8 -40.04 0.87 5.20
CA ILE A 8 -40.62 1.71 6.24
C ILE A 8 -39.49 2.33 7.10
N GLY A 9 -39.57 3.64 7.37
CA GLY A 9 -38.66 4.34 8.26
C GLY A 9 -37.23 4.46 7.75
N ARG A 10 -37.02 4.37 6.43
CA ARG A 10 -35.68 4.35 5.79
C ARG A 10 -35.48 5.42 4.73
N ASP A 11 -36.33 6.44 4.70
CA ASP A 11 -36.30 7.48 3.67
C ASP A 11 -35.01 8.31 3.68
N GLY A 12 -34.40 8.50 4.86
CA GLY A 12 -33.16 9.26 5.01
C GLY A 12 -31.96 8.51 4.42
N GLU A 13 -31.76 7.26 4.85
CA GLU A 13 -30.69 6.40 4.36
C GLU A 13 -30.86 6.07 2.87
N LEU A 14 -32.10 5.81 2.42
CA LEU A 14 -32.39 5.55 1.02
C LEU A 14 -32.02 6.75 0.14
N ARG A 15 -32.35 7.98 0.59
CA ARG A 15 -32.03 9.21 -0.16
C ARG A 15 -30.53 9.38 -0.37
N VAL A 16 -29.71 9.16 0.68
CA VAL A 16 -28.24 9.22 0.55
C VAL A 16 -27.75 8.24 -0.53
N LEU A 17 -28.24 7.00 -0.52
CA LEU A 17 -27.81 5.99 -1.49
C LEU A 17 -28.34 6.28 -2.90
N THR A 18 -29.57 6.77 -3.06
CA THR A 18 -30.13 7.11 -4.38
C THR A 18 -29.48 8.35 -4.97
N ASP A 19 -29.20 9.38 -4.16
CA ASP A 19 -28.53 10.61 -4.61
C ASP A 19 -27.12 10.29 -5.15
N MET A 20 -26.40 9.37 -4.49
CA MET A 20 -25.11 8.87 -4.98
C MET A 20 -25.23 8.15 -6.32
N VAL A 21 -26.26 7.29 -6.47
CA VAL A 21 -26.51 6.56 -7.72
C VAL A 21 -26.93 7.49 -8.85
N ASP A 22 -27.69 8.54 -8.55
CA ASP A 22 -28.14 9.53 -9.55
C ASP A 22 -26.99 10.45 -10.01
N ALA A 23 -26.00 10.70 -9.14
CA ALA A 23 -24.81 11.50 -9.44
C ALA A 23 -23.69 10.71 -10.16
N VAL A 24 -23.88 9.40 -10.40
CA VAL A 24 -22.83 8.51 -10.92
C VAL A 24 -22.25 8.94 -12.27
N GLU A 25 -23.02 9.65 -13.10
CA GLU A 25 -22.52 10.11 -14.40
C GLU A 25 -21.48 11.25 -14.28
N ASP A 26 -21.56 12.02 -13.19
CA ASP A 26 -20.71 13.19 -12.93
C ASP A 26 -19.51 12.86 -12.03
N GLU A 27 -19.70 11.99 -11.03
CA GLU A 27 -18.67 11.65 -10.05
C GLU A 27 -18.80 10.20 -9.55
N GLY A 28 -17.68 9.49 -9.50
CA GLY A 28 -17.60 8.17 -8.88
C GLY A 28 -17.52 8.28 -7.36
N SER A 29 -18.13 7.35 -6.62
CA SER A 29 -18.16 7.43 -5.16
C SER A 29 -18.20 6.05 -4.49
N ALA A 30 -17.68 5.98 -3.27
CA ALA A 30 -17.73 4.78 -2.44
C ALA A 30 -18.28 5.12 -1.05
N ILE A 31 -19.08 4.22 -0.47
CA ILE A 31 -19.64 4.39 0.88
C ILE A 31 -19.73 3.06 1.62
N VAL A 32 -19.51 3.12 2.93
CA VAL A 32 -19.66 1.98 3.85
C VAL A 32 -20.93 2.15 4.67
N VAL A 33 -21.85 1.19 4.60
CA VAL A 33 -23.10 1.17 5.35
C VAL A 33 -22.96 0.24 6.56
N MET A 34 -23.02 0.82 7.75
CA MET A 34 -22.74 0.16 9.03
C MET A 34 -24.02 -0.02 9.85
N GLY A 35 -24.13 -1.11 10.62
CA GLY A 35 -25.24 -1.26 11.59
C GLY A 35 -25.44 -2.67 12.14
N ASP A 36 -26.35 -2.81 13.09
CA ASP A 36 -26.64 -4.07 13.79
C ASP A 36 -27.09 -5.20 12.83
N PRO A 37 -26.90 -6.48 13.18
CA PRO A 37 -27.50 -7.60 12.45
C PRO A 37 -29.03 -7.48 12.35
N GLY A 38 -29.59 -7.75 11.16
CA GLY A 38 -31.04 -7.68 10.94
C GLY A 38 -31.64 -6.27 10.88
N ILE A 39 -30.82 -5.20 10.95
CA ILE A 39 -31.30 -3.81 10.96
C ILE A 39 -31.87 -3.32 9.62
N GLY A 40 -31.73 -4.10 8.54
CA GLY A 40 -32.26 -3.79 7.21
C GLY A 40 -31.23 -3.33 6.17
N LYS A 41 -29.92 -3.48 6.42
CA LYS A 41 -28.85 -3.05 5.49
C LYS A 41 -28.93 -3.72 4.11
N THR A 42 -29.09 -5.05 4.07
CA THR A 42 -29.32 -5.80 2.81
C THR A 42 -30.56 -5.30 2.06
N SER A 43 -31.61 -4.88 2.76
CA SER A 43 -32.81 -4.33 2.12
C SER A 43 -32.57 -2.96 1.49
N LEU A 44 -31.84 -2.07 2.18
CA LEU A 44 -31.35 -0.80 1.63
C LEU A 44 -30.50 -1.02 0.39
N LEU A 45 -29.56 -1.97 0.48
CA LEU A 45 -28.64 -2.32 -0.59
C LEU A 45 -29.38 -2.83 -1.85
N ARG A 46 -30.39 -3.68 -1.66
CA ARG A 46 -31.28 -4.15 -2.75
C ARG A 46 -32.12 -3.01 -3.35
N ALA A 47 -32.58 -2.07 -2.54
CA ALA A 47 -33.33 -0.92 -3.01
C ALA A 47 -32.46 0.00 -3.87
N ALA A 48 -31.22 0.30 -3.43
CA ALA A 48 -30.24 1.04 -4.22
C ALA A 48 -29.90 0.31 -5.53
N ALA A 49 -29.69 -1.01 -5.49
CA ALA A 49 -29.46 -1.83 -6.68
C ALA A 49 -30.64 -1.80 -7.67
N ALA A 50 -31.87 -1.82 -7.17
CA ALA A 50 -33.07 -1.71 -8.00
C ALA A 50 -33.21 -0.31 -8.61
N HIS A 51 -32.94 0.75 -7.83
CA HIS A 51 -32.91 2.12 -8.30
C HIS A 51 -31.88 2.31 -9.42
N GLY A 52 -30.64 1.86 -9.22
CA GLY A 52 -29.60 1.90 -10.25
C GLY A 52 -29.96 1.17 -11.54
N LYS A 53 -30.58 -0.02 -11.45
CA LYS A 53 -31.09 -0.74 -12.63
C LYS A 53 -32.15 0.07 -13.37
N ASN A 54 -33.06 0.72 -12.65
CA ASN A 54 -34.10 1.56 -13.24
C ASN A 54 -33.53 2.83 -13.87
N ALA A 55 -32.44 3.36 -13.31
CA ALA A 55 -31.67 4.48 -13.85
C ALA A 55 -30.73 4.07 -15.02
N GLY A 56 -30.68 2.78 -15.39
CA GLY A 56 -29.89 2.29 -16.53
C GLY A 56 -28.45 1.84 -16.19
N ALA A 57 -28.07 1.83 -14.91
CA ALA A 57 -26.76 1.37 -14.48
C ALA A 57 -26.61 -0.16 -14.58
N ALA A 58 -25.40 -0.63 -14.90
CA ALA A 58 -25.01 -2.01 -14.69
C ALA A 58 -24.87 -2.26 -13.19
N VAL A 59 -25.37 -3.39 -12.69
CA VAL A 59 -25.21 -3.75 -11.28
C VAL A 59 -24.40 -5.02 -11.16
N LEU A 60 -23.25 -4.93 -10.50
CA LEU A 60 -22.46 -6.07 -10.06
C LEU A 60 -22.68 -6.25 -8.57
N SER A 61 -22.95 -7.48 -8.14
CA SER A 61 -23.26 -7.78 -6.75
C SER A 61 -22.48 -8.97 -6.25
N VAL A 62 -21.95 -8.86 -5.04
CA VAL A 62 -21.27 -9.92 -4.31
C VAL A 62 -21.82 -9.93 -2.88
N VAL A 63 -21.88 -11.10 -2.26
CA VAL A 63 -22.29 -11.28 -0.87
C VAL A 63 -21.15 -11.98 -0.16
N GLY A 64 -20.66 -11.42 0.94
CA GLY A 64 -19.69 -12.08 1.80
C GLY A 64 -20.30 -13.27 2.50
N VAL A 65 -19.54 -14.35 2.56
CA VAL A 65 -19.99 -15.66 3.01
C VAL A 65 -18.93 -16.25 3.93
N GLU A 66 -19.28 -16.48 5.21
CA GLU A 66 -18.31 -16.72 6.29
C GLU A 66 -17.38 -17.92 6.04
N ALA A 67 -17.85 -18.99 5.38
CA ALA A 67 -16.98 -20.13 5.10
C ALA A 67 -16.10 -19.93 3.84
N GLU A 68 -16.46 -18.99 2.94
CA GLU A 68 -15.63 -18.60 1.80
C GLU A 68 -14.56 -17.56 2.17
N ALA A 69 -14.60 -17.03 3.39
CA ALA A 69 -13.58 -16.10 3.89
C ALA A 69 -12.15 -16.66 3.79
N HIS A 70 -12.03 -17.99 3.66
CA HIS A 70 -10.77 -18.72 3.51
C HIS A 70 -10.45 -19.17 2.07
N LEU A 71 -11.29 -18.83 1.09
CA LEU A 71 -11.09 -19.17 -0.31
C LEU A 71 -10.45 -17.98 -1.05
N PRO A 72 -9.21 -18.11 -1.54
CA PRO A 72 -8.51 -17.03 -2.26
C PRO A 72 -9.35 -16.41 -3.38
N PHE A 73 -9.65 -15.12 -3.28
CA PHE A 73 -10.34 -14.33 -4.31
C PHE A 73 -11.72 -14.88 -4.72
N ALA A 74 -12.39 -15.65 -3.85
CA ALA A 74 -13.71 -16.20 -4.14
C ALA A 74 -14.74 -15.07 -4.33
N GLY A 75 -14.74 -14.08 -3.44
CA GLY A 75 -15.62 -12.92 -3.54
C GLY A 75 -15.33 -12.09 -4.80
N LEU A 76 -14.05 -11.87 -5.12
CA LEU A 76 -13.64 -11.15 -6.31
C LEU A 76 -14.04 -11.89 -7.60
N HIS A 77 -13.86 -13.20 -7.65
CA HIS A 77 -14.30 -14.02 -8.78
C HIS A 77 -15.81 -13.96 -8.95
N GLN A 78 -16.59 -14.06 -7.86
CA GLN A 78 -18.05 -13.92 -7.90
C GLN A 78 -18.46 -12.55 -8.45
N LEU A 79 -17.80 -11.49 -8.00
CA LEU A 79 -18.07 -10.12 -8.42
C LEU A 79 -17.78 -9.89 -9.92
N LEU A 80 -16.62 -10.37 -10.40
CA LEU A 80 -16.18 -10.15 -11.79
C LEU A 80 -16.75 -11.16 -12.77
N ARG A 81 -17.33 -12.29 -12.31
CA ARG A 81 -17.92 -13.34 -13.16
C ARG A 81 -18.80 -12.80 -14.30
N PRO A 82 -19.72 -11.83 -14.08
CA PRO A 82 -20.58 -11.31 -15.14
C PRO A 82 -19.84 -10.53 -16.23
N VAL A 83 -18.61 -10.10 -15.95
CA VAL A 83 -17.78 -9.23 -16.81
C VAL A 83 -16.41 -9.85 -17.11
N LEU A 84 -16.24 -11.16 -16.86
CA LEU A 84 -14.97 -11.86 -17.12
C LEU A 84 -14.51 -11.70 -18.57
N ALA A 85 -15.42 -11.70 -19.55
CA ALA A 85 -15.06 -11.49 -20.95
C ALA A 85 -14.42 -10.11 -21.24
N GLU A 86 -14.71 -9.08 -20.44
CA GLU A 86 -14.06 -7.77 -20.60
C GLU A 86 -12.61 -7.79 -20.08
N THR A 87 -12.26 -8.75 -19.21
CA THR A 87 -10.88 -8.93 -18.71
C THR A 87 -9.89 -9.34 -19.81
N ASP A 88 -10.38 -9.91 -20.91
CA ASP A 88 -9.55 -10.25 -22.09
C ASP A 88 -8.96 -9.00 -22.78
N ARG A 89 -9.55 -7.83 -22.55
CA ARG A 89 -9.12 -6.53 -23.11
C ARG A 89 -8.05 -5.84 -22.26
N LEU A 90 -7.74 -6.42 -21.10
CA LEU A 90 -6.68 -5.94 -20.23
C LEU A 90 -5.30 -6.25 -20.84
N PRO A 91 -4.28 -5.46 -20.48
CA PRO A 91 -2.89 -5.78 -20.76
C PRO A 91 -2.53 -7.17 -20.22
N THR A 92 -1.68 -7.90 -20.94
CA THR A 92 -1.29 -9.28 -20.58
C THR A 92 -0.87 -9.45 -19.11
N PRO A 93 -0.03 -8.59 -18.50
CA PRO A 93 0.35 -8.75 -17.09
C PRO A 93 -0.83 -8.66 -16.11
N GLN A 94 -1.80 -7.80 -16.39
CA GLN A 94 -3.00 -7.62 -15.56
C GLN A 94 -3.98 -8.79 -15.72
N ARG A 95 -4.20 -9.22 -16.96
CA ARG A 95 -5.03 -10.38 -17.28
C ARG A 95 -4.46 -11.64 -16.64
N ASP A 96 -3.16 -11.86 -16.78
CA ASP A 96 -2.47 -13.02 -16.21
C ASP A 96 -2.53 -13.02 -14.68
N ALA A 97 -2.45 -11.85 -14.03
CA ALA A 97 -2.62 -11.72 -12.59
C ALA A 97 -4.04 -12.11 -12.14
N LEU A 98 -5.09 -11.67 -12.85
CA LEU A 98 -6.48 -12.08 -12.55
C LEU A 98 -6.71 -13.58 -12.79
N HIS A 99 -6.22 -14.13 -13.90
CA HIS A 99 -6.35 -15.58 -14.14
C HIS A 99 -5.57 -16.40 -13.11
N ALA A 100 -4.40 -15.94 -12.69
CA ALA A 100 -3.66 -16.56 -11.60
C ALA A 100 -4.48 -16.56 -10.31
N ALA A 101 -5.06 -15.40 -9.94
CA ALA A 101 -5.92 -15.26 -8.77
C ALA A 101 -7.13 -16.21 -8.81
N PHE A 102 -7.75 -16.36 -9.97
CA PHE A 102 -8.91 -17.26 -10.18
C PHE A 102 -8.54 -18.72 -10.43
N GLY A 103 -7.26 -19.07 -10.42
CA GLY A 103 -6.80 -20.44 -10.72
C GLY A 103 -7.05 -20.90 -12.16
N MET A 104 -7.22 -19.95 -13.10
CA MET A 104 -7.47 -20.20 -14.53
C MET A 104 -6.19 -20.16 -15.38
N ARG A 105 -5.02 -20.00 -14.76
CA ARG A 105 -3.76 -19.83 -15.47
C ARG A 105 -3.35 -21.13 -16.19
N PRO A 106 -2.99 -21.08 -17.48
CA PRO A 106 -2.53 -22.26 -18.20
C PRO A 106 -1.18 -22.75 -17.65
N SER A 107 -0.95 -24.06 -17.73
CA SER A 107 0.17 -24.77 -17.08
C SER A 107 1.57 -24.40 -17.57
N ASP A 108 1.67 -23.62 -18.65
CA ASP A 108 2.89 -23.18 -19.33
C ASP A 108 3.26 -21.71 -19.03
N ALA A 109 2.48 -20.99 -18.22
CA ALA A 109 2.76 -19.60 -17.84
C ALA A 109 3.84 -19.50 -16.74
N ALA A 110 4.64 -18.42 -16.77
CA ALA A 110 5.79 -18.21 -15.90
C ALA A 110 5.52 -18.49 -14.40
N GLU A 111 6.38 -19.29 -13.77
CA GLU A 111 6.29 -19.68 -12.36
C GLU A 111 6.52 -18.46 -11.44
N GLY A 112 5.44 -17.82 -10.99
CA GLY A 112 5.50 -16.71 -10.05
C GLY A 112 4.11 -16.37 -9.53
N ALA A 113 4.01 -16.11 -8.21
CA ALA A 113 2.79 -15.62 -7.59
C ALA A 113 2.45 -14.24 -8.17
N PRO A 114 1.18 -13.97 -8.52
CA PRO A 114 0.77 -12.63 -8.96
C PRO A 114 0.93 -11.64 -7.81
N GLU A 115 1.48 -10.47 -8.11
CA GLU A 115 1.54 -9.35 -7.14
C GLU A 115 0.11 -8.93 -6.75
N PRO A 116 -0.25 -8.87 -5.45
CA PRO A 116 -1.61 -8.53 -5.02
C PRO A 116 -2.11 -7.20 -5.60
N PHE A 117 -1.19 -6.24 -5.73
CA PHE A 117 -1.49 -4.96 -6.34
C PHE A 117 -1.88 -5.05 -7.82
N MET A 118 -1.23 -5.94 -8.58
CA MET A 118 -1.58 -6.16 -9.99
C MET A 118 -2.99 -6.72 -10.14
N ILE A 119 -3.43 -7.58 -9.22
CA ILE A 119 -4.80 -8.09 -9.16
C ILE A 119 -5.78 -6.93 -8.90
N ALA A 120 -5.45 -6.05 -7.95
CA ALA A 120 -6.27 -4.88 -7.61
C ALA A 120 -6.38 -3.87 -8.77
N LEU A 121 -5.27 -3.58 -9.45
CA LEU A 121 -5.23 -2.71 -10.62
C LEU A 121 -6.00 -3.31 -11.81
N ALA A 122 -5.81 -4.60 -12.08
CA ALA A 122 -6.54 -5.31 -13.12
C ALA A 122 -8.05 -5.28 -12.87
N THR A 123 -8.46 -5.43 -11.61
CA THR A 123 -9.85 -5.30 -11.17
C THR A 123 -10.38 -3.88 -11.42
N LEU A 124 -9.65 -2.84 -11.01
CA LEU A 124 -10.02 -1.44 -11.24
C LEU A 124 -10.21 -1.16 -12.75
N ASN A 125 -9.27 -1.61 -13.59
CA ASN A 125 -9.34 -1.40 -15.03
C ASN A 125 -10.49 -2.17 -15.68
N ALA A 126 -10.77 -3.40 -15.24
CA ALA A 126 -11.92 -4.16 -15.71
C ALA A 126 -13.25 -3.48 -15.36
N LEU A 127 -13.41 -3.00 -14.12
CA LEU A 127 -14.61 -2.31 -13.66
C LEU A 127 -14.81 -0.97 -14.38
N THR A 128 -13.73 -0.21 -14.60
CA THR A 128 -13.79 1.07 -15.30
C THR A 128 -14.03 0.92 -16.81
N ASP A 129 -13.57 -0.18 -17.42
CA ASP A 129 -13.95 -0.58 -18.79
C ASP A 129 -15.45 -0.90 -18.88
N VAL A 130 -16.04 -1.56 -17.89
CA VAL A 130 -17.49 -1.80 -17.83
C VAL A 130 -18.26 -0.49 -17.63
N ALA A 131 -17.80 0.34 -16.68
CA ALA A 131 -18.33 1.68 -16.41
C ALA A 131 -18.24 2.59 -17.65
N SER A 132 -17.44 2.19 -18.66
CA SER A 132 -17.32 2.94 -19.91
C SER A 132 -18.46 2.84 -20.88
N GLN A 133 -19.19 1.74 -20.79
CA GLN A 133 -20.31 1.47 -21.68
C GLN A 133 -21.62 2.00 -21.07
N LYS A 134 -21.69 2.01 -19.73
CA LYS A 134 -22.84 2.43 -18.92
C LYS A 134 -22.38 2.64 -17.48
N PRO A 135 -23.03 3.51 -16.69
CA PRO A 135 -22.72 3.67 -15.27
C PRO A 135 -22.72 2.34 -14.52
N LEU A 136 -21.81 2.17 -13.57
CA LEU A 136 -21.62 0.93 -12.83
C LEU A 136 -21.95 1.11 -11.35
N LEU A 137 -22.82 0.27 -10.82
CA LEU A 137 -23.11 0.17 -9.39
C LEU A 137 -22.60 -1.18 -8.87
N ILE A 138 -21.64 -1.12 -7.95
CA ILE A 138 -21.03 -2.27 -7.28
C ILE A 138 -21.63 -2.38 -5.89
N VAL A 139 -22.16 -3.56 -5.60
CA VAL A 139 -22.95 -3.82 -4.41
C VAL A 139 -22.32 -4.97 -3.65
N VAL A 140 -21.84 -4.71 -2.44
CA VAL A 140 -21.09 -5.65 -1.62
C VAL A 140 -21.84 -5.85 -0.30
N ASP A 141 -22.52 -6.98 -0.14
CA ASP A 141 -23.24 -7.29 1.10
C ASP A 141 -22.35 -8.07 2.08
N ASP A 142 -22.50 -7.85 3.39
CA ASP A 142 -21.75 -8.54 4.45
C ASP A 142 -20.21 -8.63 4.19
N VAL A 143 -19.57 -7.50 3.89
CA VAL A 143 -18.14 -7.40 3.47
C VAL A 143 -17.19 -8.12 4.44
N GLN A 144 -17.50 -8.12 5.74
CA GLN A 144 -16.69 -8.79 6.77
C GLN A 144 -16.51 -10.30 6.54
N TRP A 145 -17.34 -10.90 5.69
CA TRP A 145 -17.30 -12.32 5.35
C TRP A 145 -16.72 -12.60 3.96
N LEU A 146 -16.23 -11.59 3.25
CA LEU A 146 -15.43 -11.85 2.05
C LEU A 146 -14.03 -12.31 2.44
N ASP A 147 -13.37 -13.03 1.53
CA ASP A 147 -11.96 -13.36 1.70
C ASP A 147 -11.11 -12.08 1.82
N LEU A 148 -10.12 -12.11 2.71
CA LEU A 148 -9.30 -10.92 3.03
C LEU A 148 -8.64 -10.30 1.76
N PRO A 149 -8.08 -11.07 0.81
CA PRO A 149 -7.57 -10.51 -0.43
C PRO A 149 -8.62 -9.75 -1.25
N THR A 150 -9.87 -10.25 -1.32
CA THR A 150 -10.97 -9.51 -1.96
C THR A 150 -11.28 -8.20 -1.23
N GLN A 151 -11.28 -8.20 0.11
CA GLN A 151 -11.50 -6.97 0.88
C GLN A 151 -10.44 -5.91 0.58
N ASP A 152 -9.16 -6.31 0.49
CA ASP A 152 -8.04 -5.41 0.16
C ASP A 152 -8.18 -4.84 -1.25
N VAL A 153 -8.54 -5.66 -2.23
CA VAL A 153 -8.82 -5.22 -3.61
C VAL A 153 -9.98 -4.23 -3.66
N LEU A 154 -11.08 -4.49 -2.96
CA LEU A 154 -12.23 -3.59 -2.94
C LEU A 154 -11.91 -2.27 -2.24
N GLY A 155 -11.10 -2.30 -1.18
CA GLY A 155 -10.60 -1.09 -0.53
C GLY A 155 -9.71 -0.26 -1.47
N PHE A 156 -8.83 -0.92 -2.23
CA PHE A 156 -8.02 -0.27 -3.25
C PHE A 156 -8.87 0.38 -4.35
N VAL A 157 -9.87 -0.33 -4.88
CA VAL A 157 -10.80 0.18 -5.91
C VAL A 157 -11.60 1.37 -5.39
N ALA A 158 -12.19 1.25 -4.19
CA ALA A 158 -13.01 2.30 -3.58
C ALA A 158 -12.27 3.65 -3.47
N ARG A 159 -10.96 3.64 -3.19
CA ARG A 159 -10.12 4.85 -3.12
C ARG A 159 -9.82 5.51 -4.48
N ARG A 160 -10.09 4.83 -5.60
CA ARG A 160 -9.62 5.22 -6.94
C ARG A 160 -10.72 5.37 -7.99
N ILE A 161 -11.96 5.01 -7.69
CA ILE A 161 -13.10 5.17 -8.62
C ILE A 161 -13.62 6.61 -8.76
N GLY A 162 -13.13 7.57 -7.97
CA GLY A 162 -13.68 8.94 -7.90
C GLY A 162 -13.75 9.74 -9.20
N SER A 163 -13.11 9.27 -10.26
CA SER A 163 -13.09 9.92 -11.59
C SER A 163 -13.79 9.11 -12.68
N ASP A 164 -14.39 7.98 -12.31
CA ASP A 164 -15.09 7.03 -13.18
C ASP A 164 -16.56 6.97 -12.79
N PRO A 165 -17.49 6.70 -13.73
CA PRO A 165 -18.92 6.64 -13.44
C PRO A 165 -19.29 5.32 -12.73
N CYS A 166 -18.78 5.17 -11.52
CA CYS A 166 -18.85 3.98 -10.70
C CYS A 166 -19.23 4.35 -9.25
N VAL A 167 -20.24 3.68 -8.72
CA VAL A 167 -20.63 3.76 -7.30
C VAL A 167 -20.35 2.42 -6.63
N LEU A 168 -19.67 2.41 -5.49
CA LEU A 168 -19.42 1.22 -4.69
C LEU A 168 -20.09 1.35 -3.32
N ILE A 169 -21.05 0.46 -3.03
CA ILE A 169 -21.74 0.41 -1.74
C ILE A 169 -21.38 -0.89 -1.04
N GLY A 170 -20.65 -0.79 0.08
CA GLY A 170 -20.32 -1.93 0.92
C GLY A 170 -21.10 -1.93 2.23
N VAL A 171 -21.62 -3.08 2.65
CA VAL A 171 -22.34 -3.24 3.91
C VAL A 171 -21.50 -3.99 4.93
N VAL A 172 -21.39 -3.44 6.14
CA VAL A 172 -20.60 -4.01 7.24
C VAL A 172 -21.45 -4.11 8.51
N ARG A 173 -21.25 -5.16 9.29
CA ARG A 173 -21.89 -5.32 10.61
C ARG A 173 -21.17 -4.47 11.67
N ALA A 174 -21.94 -3.86 12.57
CA ALA A 174 -21.39 -3.11 13.69
C ALA A 174 -20.47 -4.00 14.56
N GLY A 175 -19.33 -3.46 14.97
CA GLY A 175 -18.34 -4.16 15.82
C GLY A 175 -17.25 -4.93 15.06
N HIS A 176 -17.28 -4.95 13.73
CA HIS A 176 -16.18 -5.46 12.91
C HIS A 176 -15.29 -4.30 12.44
N ASP A 177 -14.00 -4.37 12.78
CA ASP A 177 -12.98 -3.46 12.25
C ASP A 177 -12.28 -4.16 11.09
N ILE A 178 -12.61 -3.77 9.86
CA ILE A 178 -12.11 -4.41 8.64
C ILE A 178 -11.42 -3.38 7.76
N ALA A 179 -10.39 -3.78 7.00
CA ALA A 179 -9.57 -2.88 6.19
C ALA A 179 -10.40 -2.01 5.21
N PHE A 180 -11.49 -2.57 4.68
CA PHE A 180 -12.45 -1.86 3.84
C PHE A 180 -13.22 -0.73 4.57
N ALA A 181 -13.46 -0.87 5.88
CA ALA A 181 -14.18 0.11 6.71
C ALA A 181 -13.25 1.06 7.48
N ALA A 182 -11.99 0.64 7.71
CA ALA A 182 -10.94 1.43 8.37
C ALA A 182 -10.33 2.52 7.47
N SER A 183 -10.78 2.63 6.22
CA SER A 183 -10.31 3.63 5.27
C SER A 183 -11.09 4.95 5.43
N ASP A 184 -10.54 6.07 4.94
CA ASP A 184 -11.16 7.42 4.89
C ASP A 184 -12.45 7.51 4.05
N LEU A 185 -13.17 6.40 3.86
CA LEU A 185 -14.43 6.33 3.14
C LEU A 185 -15.57 6.92 3.98
N PRO A 186 -16.53 7.61 3.35
CA PRO A 186 -17.78 8.02 4.00
C PRO A 186 -18.49 6.82 4.64
N GLN A 187 -19.00 7.00 5.87
CA GLN A 187 -19.74 5.97 6.60
C GLN A 187 -21.20 6.40 6.83
N LEU A 188 -22.15 5.50 6.53
CA LEU A 188 -23.57 5.66 6.80
C LEU A 188 -24.01 4.66 7.89
N ASN A 189 -24.34 5.18 9.08
CA ASN A 189 -24.80 4.37 10.21
C ASN A 189 -26.31 4.16 10.16
N VAL A 190 -26.74 2.89 10.12
CA VAL A 190 -28.14 2.47 10.06
C VAL A 190 -28.63 2.12 11.47
N GLY A 191 -29.47 2.99 12.03
CA GLY A 191 -30.04 2.85 13.36
C GLY A 191 -31.29 1.96 13.42
N ARG A 192 -31.84 1.79 14.63
CA ARG A 192 -33.13 1.13 14.88
C ARG A 192 -34.28 1.95 14.30
N LEU A 193 -35.36 1.28 13.89
CA LEU A 193 -36.59 1.93 13.47
C LEU A 193 -37.19 2.72 14.64
N THR A 194 -37.86 3.82 14.30
CA THR A 194 -38.66 4.57 15.27
C THR A 194 -39.81 3.71 15.78
N GLU A 195 -40.38 4.06 16.94
CA GLU A 195 -41.51 3.32 17.51
C GLU A 195 -42.74 3.31 16.57
N GLN A 196 -42.93 4.39 15.82
CA GLN A 196 -43.99 4.51 14.82
C GLN A 196 -43.76 3.56 13.64
N ASP A 197 -42.55 3.57 13.05
CA ASP A 197 -42.19 2.71 11.92
C ASP A 197 -42.18 1.23 12.30
N ALA A 198 -41.73 0.92 13.53
CA ALA A 198 -41.73 -0.44 14.07
C ALA A 198 -43.15 -1.01 14.22
N ARG A 199 -44.10 -0.19 14.66
CA ARG A 199 -45.53 -0.55 14.71
C ARG A 199 -46.07 -0.79 13.31
N GLU A 200 -45.82 0.13 12.38
CA GLU A 200 -46.30 -0.02 11.00
C GLU A 200 -45.75 -1.31 10.35
N LEU A 201 -44.47 -1.61 10.55
CA LEU A 201 -43.85 -2.83 10.01
C LEU A 201 -44.43 -4.11 10.62
N LEU A 202 -44.72 -4.13 11.93
CA LEU A 202 -45.36 -5.25 12.59
C LEU A 202 -46.79 -5.47 12.07
N ASP A 203 -47.54 -4.38 11.93
CA ASP A 203 -48.94 -4.40 11.50
C ASP A 203 -49.10 -4.94 10.07
N ARG A 204 -48.15 -4.64 9.16
CA ARG A 204 -48.15 -5.18 7.79
C ARG A 204 -47.98 -6.70 7.74
N ASN A 205 -47.24 -7.29 8.68
CA ASN A 205 -46.90 -8.71 8.66
C ASN A 205 -47.82 -9.57 9.56
N THR A 206 -48.61 -8.95 10.45
CA THR A 206 -49.45 -9.66 11.42
C THR A 206 -50.77 -8.97 11.70
N ALA A 207 -51.80 -9.23 10.89
CA ALA A 207 -53.16 -8.71 11.10
C ALA A 207 -53.92 -9.42 12.25
N ASP A 208 -53.48 -10.61 12.65
CA ASP A 208 -54.15 -11.59 13.52
C ASP A 208 -53.64 -11.63 14.97
N LEU A 209 -52.57 -10.90 15.32
CA LEU A 209 -52.04 -10.86 16.68
C LEU A 209 -52.86 -9.94 17.60
N GLY A 210 -53.14 -10.43 18.81
CA GLY A 210 -53.77 -9.65 19.88
C GLY A 210 -52.85 -8.54 20.43
N TYR A 211 -53.45 -7.52 21.05
CA TYR A 211 -52.75 -6.31 21.53
C TYR A 211 -51.58 -6.61 22.48
N ALA A 212 -51.75 -7.55 23.42
CA ALA A 212 -50.71 -7.91 24.39
C ALA A 212 -49.47 -8.52 23.73
N ASP A 213 -49.65 -9.37 22.70
CA ASP A 213 -48.55 -9.98 21.96
C ASP A 213 -47.86 -8.96 21.05
N ARG A 214 -48.61 -8.03 20.46
CA ARG A 214 -48.02 -6.91 19.69
C ARG A 214 -47.11 -6.03 20.54
N GLU A 215 -47.60 -5.57 21.68
CA GLU A 215 -46.82 -4.73 22.61
C GLU A 215 -45.60 -5.47 23.15
N ARG A 216 -45.73 -6.79 23.38
CA ARG A 216 -44.62 -7.65 23.73
C ARG A 216 -43.58 -7.70 22.61
N ILE A 217 -43.98 -7.99 21.38
CA ILE A 217 -43.07 -8.08 20.22
C ILE A 217 -42.38 -6.74 19.95
N LEU A 218 -43.09 -5.61 20.02
CA LEU A 218 -42.50 -4.28 19.80
C LEU A 218 -41.40 -3.97 20.82
N ARG A 219 -41.68 -4.22 22.11
CA ARG A 219 -40.69 -4.06 23.18
C ARG A 219 -39.51 -5.01 22.99
N GLU A 220 -39.80 -6.24 22.61
CA GLU A 220 -38.81 -7.30 22.46
C GLU A 220 -37.93 -7.11 21.21
N ALA A 221 -38.48 -6.61 20.10
CA ALA A 221 -37.76 -6.35 18.87
C ALA A 221 -36.95 -5.05 18.94
N ALA A 222 -37.35 -4.12 19.83
CA ALA A 222 -36.66 -2.85 20.08
C ALA A 222 -36.25 -2.12 18.78
N GLY A 223 -37.18 -2.05 17.82
CA GLY A 223 -36.97 -1.37 16.54
C GLY A 223 -36.08 -2.11 15.52
N ASN A 224 -35.73 -3.38 15.75
CA ASN A 224 -35.02 -4.20 14.75
C ASN A 224 -36.02 -4.81 13.75
N PRO A 225 -35.93 -4.48 12.44
CA PRO A 225 -36.85 -4.98 11.42
C PRO A 225 -36.96 -6.50 11.35
N LEU A 226 -35.82 -7.22 11.40
CA LEU A 226 -35.83 -8.68 11.32
C LEU A 226 -36.55 -9.31 12.51
N ALA A 227 -36.38 -8.75 13.71
CA ALA A 227 -37.11 -9.20 14.88
C ALA A 227 -38.62 -8.94 14.79
N LEU A 228 -39.02 -7.79 14.23
CA LEU A 228 -40.42 -7.44 14.01
C LEU A 228 -41.10 -8.39 13.01
N THR A 229 -40.36 -8.99 12.07
CA THR A 229 -40.91 -9.95 11.11
C THR A 229 -40.83 -11.40 11.58
N GLU A 230 -39.78 -11.79 12.31
CA GLU A 230 -39.52 -13.20 12.68
C GLU A 230 -40.08 -13.61 14.05
N LEU A 231 -40.09 -12.71 15.05
CA LEU A 231 -40.66 -13.02 16.38
C LEU A 231 -42.15 -13.37 16.32
N PRO A 232 -43.00 -12.71 15.50
CA PRO A 232 -44.38 -13.12 15.33
C PRO A 232 -44.54 -14.57 14.86
N LEU A 233 -43.71 -15.01 13.90
CA LEU A 233 -43.73 -16.37 13.38
C LEU A 233 -43.33 -17.39 14.46
N ALA A 234 -42.32 -17.07 15.25
CA ALA A 234 -41.88 -17.92 16.35
C ALA A 234 -42.93 -18.05 17.48
N LEU A 235 -43.64 -16.95 17.79
CA LEU A 235 -44.75 -16.95 18.76
C LEU A 235 -45.91 -17.83 18.31
N ARG A 236 -46.23 -17.87 17.01
CA ARG A 236 -47.25 -18.78 16.46
C ARG A 236 -46.85 -20.26 16.62
N SER A 237 -45.57 -20.59 16.44
CA SER A 237 -45.03 -21.94 16.66
C SER A 237 -45.04 -22.34 18.15
N ALA A 238 -44.57 -21.44 19.02
CA ALA A 238 -44.51 -21.67 20.46
C ALA A 238 -45.90 -21.75 21.11
N SER A 239 -46.89 -21.00 20.60
CA SER A 239 -48.28 -21.04 21.11
C SER A 239 -48.96 -22.39 20.84
N ARG A 240 -48.53 -23.16 19.83
CA ARG A 240 -48.98 -24.55 19.63
C ARG A 240 -48.42 -25.50 20.68
N LEU A 241 -47.15 -25.33 21.09
CA LEU A 241 -46.48 -26.16 22.09
C LEU A 241 -46.86 -25.79 23.54
N ALA A 242 -47.11 -24.52 23.82
CA ALA A 242 -47.56 -24.04 25.13
C ALA A 242 -48.96 -24.57 25.50
N ALA A 243 -49.79 -24.88 24.49
CA ALA A 243 -51.07 -25.55 24.68
C ALA A 243 -50.92 -27.03 25.10
N GLU A 244 -49.73 -27.62 24.96
CA GLU A 244 -49.46 -29.05 25.20
C GLU A 244 -48.58 -29.30 26.45
N TYR A 245 -47.68 -28.36 26.84
CA TYR A 245 -46.74 -28.57 27.95
C TYR A 245 -46.56 -27.44 28.98
N GLY A 246 -47.28 -26.31 28.87
CA GLY A 246 -47.44 -25.37 29.99
C GLY A 246 -46.22 -24.55 30.46
N GLU A 247 -45.10 -24.50 29.72
CA GLU A 247 -43.93 -23.69 30.09
C GLU A 247 -43.86 -22.33 29.37
N GLN A 248 -43.54 -21.26 30.12
CA GLN A 248 -43.26 -19.92 29.57
C GLN A 248 -41.75 -19.73 29.31
N PRO A 249 -41.35 -19.10 28.18
CA PRO A 249 -39.94 -18.92 27.85
C PRO A 249 -39.24 -17.82 28.68
N PRO A 250 -37.94 -17.96 29.05
CA PRO A 250 -37.21 -16.99 29.89
C PRO A 250 -36.81 -15.69 29.16
N HIS A 251 -36.75 -14.58 29.92
CA HIS A 251 -36.86 -13.19 29.44
C HIS A 251 -35.59 -12.30 29.52
N SER A 252 -34.37 -12.81 29.35
CA SER A 252 -33.16 -12.00 29.65
C SER A 252 -31.99 -12.15 28.66
N LEU A 253 -32.25 -12.17 27.35
CA LEU A 253 -31.19 -12.28 26.34
C LEU A 253 -31.10 -11.12 25.33
N PRO A 254 -29.90 -10.86 24.77
CA PRO A 254 -29.70 -10.00 23.60
C PRO A 254 -30.56 -10.44 22.40
N LEU A 255 -30.98 -9.49 21.57
CA LEU A 255 -31.93 -9.74 20.48
C LEU A 255 -31.43 -10.73 19.41
N THR A 256 -30.15 -10.67 19.07
CA THR A 256 -29.48 -11.63 18.17
C THR A 256 -29.60 -13.06 18.69
N ALA A 257 -29.27 -13.28 19.97
CA ALA A 257 -29.41 -14.58 20.62
C ALA A 257 -30.87 -15.08 20.70
N ARG A 258 -31.84 -14.16 20.70
CA ARG A 258 -33.27 -14.51 20.67
C ARG A 258 -33.75 -14.91 19.27
N LEU A 259 -33.26 -14.24 18.23
CA LEU A 259 -33.50 -14.61 16.83
C LEU A 259 -32.84 -15.95 16.48
N GLU A 260 -31.60 -16.17 16.92
CA GLU A 260 -30.92 -17.47 16.80
C GLU A 260 -31.71 -18.59 17.48
N ARG A 261 -32.24 -18.35 18.70
CA ARG A 261 -33.12 -19.31 19.38
C ARG A 261 -34.43 -19.58 18.63
N ALA A 262 -35.02 -18.55 18.01
CA ALA A 262 -36.22 -18.70 17.21
C ALA A 262 -35.99 -19.59 15.97
N PHE A 263 -34.83 -19.48 15.33
CA PHE A 263 -34.42 -20.39 14.25
C PHE A 263 -34.04 -21.78 14.78
N ALA A 264 -33.32 -21.87 15.90
CA ALA A 264 -32.94 -23.13 16.55
C ALA A 264 -34.13 -23.98 16.99
N ALA A 265 -35.24 -23.34 17.39
CA ALA A 265 -36.50 -24.01 17.70
C ALA A 265 -37.11 -24.65 16.44
N ARG A 266 -37.22 -23.90 15.32
CA ARG A 266 -37.72 -24.43 14.03
C ARG A 266 -36.83 -25.56 13.50
N LEU A 267 -35.51 -25.47 13.71
CA LEU A 267 -34.56 -26.53 13.37
C LEU A 267 -34.81 -27.82 14.17
N GLY A 268 -35.30 -27.72 15.42
CA GLY A 268 -35.59 -28.89 16.26
C GLY A 268 -36.78 -29.71 15.81
N ASP A 269 -37.72 -29.09 15.09
CA ASP A 269 -38.94 -29.72 14.58
C ASP A 269 -38.73 -30.43 13.23
N LEU A 270 -37.53 -30.32 12.64
CA LEU A 270 -37.22 -30.93 11.34
C LEU A 270 -36.87 -32.42 11.49
N PRO A 271 -37.11 -33.26 10.46
CA PRO A 271 -36.62 -34.64 10.43
C PRO A 271 -35.09 -34.71 10.62
N PRO A 272 -34.54 -35.74 11.31
CA PRO A 272 -33.10 -35.84 11.57
C PRO A 272 -32.23 -35.73 10.31
N LEU A 273 -32.60 -36.43 9.23
CA LEU A 273 -31.88 -36.39 7.96
C LEU A 273 -31.89 -34.99 7.32
N CYS A 274 -32.94 -34.18 7.57
CA CYS A 274 -33.00 -32.78 7.15
C CYS A 274 -32.09 -31.91 8.00
N GLN A 275 -31.97 -32.17 9.30
CA GLN A 275 -31.02 -31.47 10.16
C GLN A 275 -29.57 -31.77 9.74
N ASP A 276 -29.28 -33.01 9.35
CA ASP A 276 -27.95 -33.41 8.83
C ASP A 276 -27.61 -32.72 7.52
N ALA A 277 -28.55 -32.67 6.57
CA ALA A 277 -28.37 -31.92 5.32
C ALA A 277 -28.17 -30.42 5.57
N LEU A 278 -28.90 -29.82 6.51
CA LEU A 278 -28.70 -28.43 6.91
C LEU A 278 -27.37 -28.21 7.62
N LEU A 279 -26.88 -29.17 8.42
CA LEU A 279 -25.57 -29.08 9.05
C LEU A 279 -24.45 -29.14 8.02
N VAL A 280 -24.52 -30.06 7.05
CA VAL A 280 -23.55 -30.15 5.96
C VAL A 280 -23.53 -28.85 5.15
N ALA A 281 -24.71 -28.33 4.77
CA ALA A 281 -24.82 -27.02 4.12
C ALA A 281 -24.37 -25.85 5.03
N ALA A 282 -24.38 -26.03 6.35
CA ALA A 282 -23.96 -25.00 7.29
C ALA A 282 -22.44 -24.99 7.54
N VAL A 283 -21.73 -26.09 7.27
CA VAL A 283 -20.26 -26.15 7.44
C VAL A 283 -19.49 -25.93 6.12
N ASP A 284 -20.18 -26.01 4.98
CA ASP A 284 -19.67 -25.75 3.64
C ASP A 284 -20.67 -24.88 2.86
N ASP A 285 -20.19 -23.84 2.19
CA ASP A 285 -21.03 -22.79 1.58
C ASP A 285 -21.11 -22.85 0.05
N ALA A 286 -20.55 -23.88 -0.60
CA ALA A 286 -20.67 -24.03 -2.06
C ALA A 286 -22.14 -24.10 -2.54
N ASP A 287 -23.08 -24.27 -1.60
CA ASP A 287 -24.52 -24.42 -1.77
C ASP A 287 -24.89 -25.56 -2.75
N ASP A 288 -23.93 -26.32 -3.29
CA ASP A 288 -24.14 -27.35 -4.30
C ASP A 288 -24.92 -28.49 -3.67
N LEU A 289 -26.12 -28.68 -4.20
CA LEU A 289 -27.08 -29.64 -3.69
C LEU A 289 -26.53 -31.08 -3.76
N ARG A 290 -25.63 -31.39 -4.70
CA ARG A 290 -25.01 -32.72 -4.82
C ARG A 290 -24.02 -32.95 -3.69
N GLU A 291 -23.18 -31.96 -3.39
CA GLU A 291 -22.22 -32.02 -2.29
C GLU A 291 -22.94 -32.13 -0.95
N ILE A 292 -23.98 -31.32 -0.74
CA ILE A 292 -24.81 -31.32 0.48
C ILE A 292 -25.47 -32.68 0.71
N ILE A 293 -26.10 -33.25 -0.32
CA ILE A 293 -26.82 -34.53 -0.19
C ILE A 293 -25.84 -35.71 -0.01
N ALA A 294 -24.70 -35.71 -0.71
CA ALA A 294 -23.67 -36.73 -0.53
C ALA A 294 -23.07 -36.66 0.88
N GLY A 295 -22.73 -35.46 1.37
CA GLY A 295 -22.22 -35.26 2.72
C GLY A 295 -23.25 -35.65 3.78
N ALA A 296 -24.53 -35.31 3.58
CA ALA A 296 -25.61 -35.70 4.49
C ALA A 296 -25.79 -37.23 4.55
N THR A 297 -25.65 -37.91 3.41
CA THR A 297 -25.70 -39.38 3.33
C THR A 297 -24.61 -40.02 4.17
N ILE A 298 -23.39 -39.50 4.09
CA ILE A 298 -22.23 -40.00 4.86
C ILE A 298 -22.42 -39.68 6.35
N LEU A 299 -22.76 -38.44 6.69
CA LEU A 299 -22.96 -37.99 8.08
C LEU A 299 -24.05 -38.80 8.80
N ALA A 300 -25.17 -39.06 8.11
CA ALA A 300 -26.30 -39.75 8.70
C ALA A 300 -26.17 -41.28 8.64
N GLY A 301 -25.32 -41.82 7.74
CA GLY A 301 -25.19 -43.25 7.48
C GLY A 301 -26.40 -43.87 6.77
N GLN A 302 -27.19 -43.06 6.09
CA GLN A 302 -28.45 -43.42 5.42
C GLN A 302 -28.60 -42.58 4.15
N GLU A 303 -29.14 -43.19 3.09
CA GLU A 303 -29.29 -42.54 1.78
C GLU A 303 -30.18 -41.30 1.86
N ALA A 304 -29.62 -40.12 1.56
CA ALA A 304 -30.33 -38.87 1.49
C ALA A 304 -30.68 -38.52 0.04
N HIS A 305 -31.82 -37.87 -0.15
CA HIS A 305 -32.26 -37.33 -1.44
C HIS A 305 -32.70 -35.88 -1.28
N VAL A 306 -32.80 -35.14 -2.38
CA VAL A 306 -33.19 -33.71 -2.38
C VAL A 306 -34.49 -33.44 -1.61
N ALA A 307 -35.44 -34.38 -1.62
CA ALA A 307 -36.72 -34.28 -0.90
C ALA A 307 -36.56 -34.06 0.62
N VAL A 308 -35.42 -34.45 1.20
CA VAL A 308 -35.11 -34.27 2.61
C VAL A 308 -35.14 -32.79 3.03
N LEU A 309 -34.78 -31.87 2.13
CA LEU A 309 -34.75 -30.43 2.38
C LEU A 309 -36.12 -29.74 2.20
N GLU A 310 -37.17 -30.43 1.72
CA GLU A 310 -38.52 -29.85 1.56
C GLU A 310 -39.11 -29.35 2.88
N ALA A 311 -38.83 -30.05 3.98
CA ALA A 311 -39.22 -29.63 5.32
C ALA A 311 -38.57 -28.30 5.72
N ALA A 312 -37.28 -28.11 5.39
CA ALA A 312 -36.56 -26.85 5.64
C ALA A 312 -37.07 -25.69 4.76
N VAL A 313 -37.45 -25.97 3.52
CA VAL A 313 -38.08 -24.97 2.63
C VAL A 313 -39.44 -24.55 3.16
N THR A 314 -40.26 -25.51 3.60
CA THR A 314 -41.58 -25.27 4.19
C THR A 314 -41.48 -24.48 5.50
N ALA A 315 -40.46 -24.77 6.31
CA ALA A 315 -40.14 -24.01 7.53
C ALA A 315 -39.54 -22.61 7.25
N GLY A 316 -39.30 -22.28 5.98
CA GLY A 316 -38.77 -20.98 5.56
C GLY A 316 -37.29 -20.79 5.92
N LEU A 317 -36.52 -21.86 6.10
CA LEU A 317 -35.10 -21.79 6.48
C LEU A 317 -34.17 -21.74 5.26
N VAL A 318 -34.54 -22.45 4.19
CA VAL A 318 -33.76 -22.57 2.94
C VAL A 318 -34.62 -22.22 1.72
N ARG A 319 -33.98 -21.85 0.62
CA ARG A 319 -34.58 -21.67 -0.72
C ARG A 319 -33.69 -22.37 -1.76
N PHE A 320 -34.29 -22.80 -2.86
CA PHE A 320 -33.56 -23.40 -3.97
C PHE A 320 -33.41 -22.43 -5.14
N ASP A 321 -32.25 -22.50 -5.80
CA ASP A 321 -32.01 -21.95 -7.14
C ASP A 321 -31.24 -22.99 -7.99
N ASN A 322 -31.90 -23.59 -8.99
CA ASN A 322 -31.34 -24.65 -9.83
C ASN A 322 -30.71 -25.81 -9.04
N LEU A 323 -29.37 -25.87 -8.97
CA LEU A 323 -28.57 -26.88 -8.28
C LEU A 323 -28.04 -26.39 -6.93
N TYR A 324 -28.53 -25.25 -6.42
CA TYR A 324 -28.03 -24.60 -5.21
C TYR A 324 -29.12 -24.46 -4.13
N ALA A 325 -28.73 -24.67 -2.87
CA ALA A 325 -29.59 -24.61 -1.69
C ALA A 325 -29.14 -23.49 -0.75
N HIS A 326 -29.74 -22.30 -0.87
CA HIS A 326 -29.35 -21.12 -0.10
C HIS A 326 -30.14 -20.99 1.21
N PHE A 327 -29.46 -20.67 2.32
CA PHE A 327 -30.16 -20.20 3.51
C PHE A 327 -30.92 -18.90 3.22
N ARG A 328 -32.16 -18.78 3.74
CA ARG A 328 -32.92 -17.53 3.57
C ARG A 328 -32.29 -16.35 4.28
N HIS A 329 -31.57 -16.62 5.38
CA HIS A 329 -30.91 -15.62 6.19
C HIS A 329 -29.62 -16.16 6.80
N PRO A 330 -28.50 -15.39 6.82
CA PRO A 330 -27.23 -15.84 7.41
C PRO A 330 -27.34 -16.31 8.87
N LEU A 331 -28.25 -15.70 9.65
CA LEU A 331 -28.52 -16.14 11.03
C LEU A 331 -29.11 -17.55 11.15
N VAL A 332 -29.74 -18.09 10.11
CA VAL A 332 -30.21 -19.49 10.11
C VAL A 332 -29.00 -20.41 10.14
N ARG A 333 -27.99 -20.14 9.31
CA ARG A 333 -26.74 -20.89 9.28
C ARG A 333 -26.00 -20.80 10.61
N ALA A 334 -25.86 -19.59 11.16
CA ALA A 334 -25.31 -19.40 12.51
C ALA A 334 -26.10 -20.16 13.59
N ALA A 335 -27.42 -20.24 13.48
CA ALA A 335 -28.27 -21.03 14.38
C ALA A 335 -28.06 -22.54 14.22
N VAL A 336 -27.87 -23.05 12.99
CA VAL A 336 -27.49 -24.45 12.74
C VAL A 336 -26.14 -24.74 13.40
N ILE A 337 -25.11 -23.95 13.11
CA ILE A 337 -23.77 -24.16 13.67
C ILE A 337 -23.79 -24.03 15.20
N SER A 338 -24.38 -22.99 15.77
CA SER A 338 -24.35 -22.76 17.22
C SER A 338 -25.10 -23.82 18.04
N LYS A 339 -26.16 -24.43 17.48
CA LYS A 339 -26.92 -25.49 18.16
C LYS A 339 -26.15 -26.81 18.23
N GLU A 340 -25.21 -27.02 17.32
CA GLU A 340 -24.56 -28.32 17.13
C GLU A 340 -23.33 -28.53 18.00
N SER A 341 -23.13 -29.79 18.39
CA SER A 341 -21.94 -30.17 19.17
C SER A 341 -20.69 -30.10 18.30
N VAL A 342 -19.53 -29.86 18.92
CA VAL A 342 -18.23 -29.86 18.24
C VAL A 342 -18.01 -31.18 17.48
N ALA A 343 -18.38 -32.32 18.08
CA ALA A 343 -18.27 -33.63 17.46
C ALA A 343 -19.12 -33.78 16.19
N ARG A 344 -20.35 -33.22 16.18
CA ARG A 344 -21.20 -33.25 14.98
C ARG A 344 -20.68 -32.34 13.87
N LYS A 345 -20.16 -31.16 14.21
CA LYS A 345 -19.49 -30.28 13.23
C LYS A 345 -18.29 -30.98 12.60
N GLN A 346 -17.46 -31.61 13.42
CA GLN A 346 -16.31 -32.37 12.95
C GLN A 346 -16.72 -33.53 12.03
N ALA A 347 -17.77 -34.27 12.38
CA ALA A 347 -18.31 -35.33 11.53
C ALA A 347 -18.85 -34.78 10.20
N ALA A 348 -19.50 -33.62 10.20
CA ALA A 348 -19.97 -32.96 8.97
C ALA A 348 -18.80 -32.51 8.07
N HIS A 349 -17.74 -31.94 8.64
CA HIS A 349 -16.53 -31.63 7.89
C HIS A 349 -15.84 -32.91 7.36
N ALA A 350 -15.78 -33.99 8.14
CA ALA A 350 -15.24 -35.27 7.68
C ALA A 350 -16.05 -35.83 6.49
N ALA A 351 -17.38 -35.79 6.57
CA ALA A 351 -18.26 -36.22 5.49
C ALA A 351 -18.03 -35.44 4.20
N LEU A 352 -17.86 -34.11 4.29
CA LEU A 352 -17.54 -33.28 3.12
C LEU A 352 -16.16 -33.56 2.56
N ALA A 353 -15.16 -33.82 3.40
CA ALA A 353 -13.83 -34.19 2.95
C ALA A 353 -13.80 -35.53 2.16
N GLU A 354 -14.74 -36.44 2.43
CA GLU A 354 -14.91 -37.66 1.63
C GLU A 354 -15.56 -37.39 0.27
N VAL A 355 -16.46 -36.40 0.19
CA VAL A 355 -17.17 -36.01 -1.03
C VAL A 355 -16.27 -35.20 -1.99
N LEU A 356 -15.43 -34.32 -1.45
CA LEU A 356 -14.67 -33.32 -2.22
C LEU A 356 -13.40 -33.92 -2.88
N THR A 357 -13.53 -34.97 -3.69
CA THR A 357 -12.37 -35.62 -4.34
C THR A 357 -11.69 -34.77 -5.40
N ASP A 358 -12.46 -33.91 -6.09
CA ASP A 358 -11.99 -33.11 -7.22
C ASP A 358 -11.49 -31.71 -6.82
N GLU A 359 -11.64 -31.35 -5.54
CA GLU A 359 -11.29 -30.05 -4.97
C GLU A 359 -10.27 -30.23 -3.83
N PRO A 360 -8.99 -30.52 -4.14
CA PRO A 360 -8.01 -30.96 -3.14
C PRO A 360 -7.76 -29.93 -2.04
N TYR A 361 -7.83 -28.63 -2.35
CA TYR A 361 -7.68 -27.58 -1.33
C TYR A 361 -8.88 -27.56 -0.36
N ARG A 362 -10.12 -27.57 -0.87
CA ARG A 362 -11.34 -27.62 -0.02
C ARG A 362 -11.36 -28.90 0.81
N ARG A 363 -10.97 -30.03 0.22
CA ARG A 363 -10.86 -31.31 0.92
C ARG A 363 -9.94 -31.24 2.13
N VAL A 364 -8.71 -30.75 1.94
CA VAL A 364 -7.72 -30.63 3.04
C VAL A 364 -8.23 -29.69 4.12
N TRP A 365 -8.88 -28.58 3.73
CA TRP A 365 -9.52 -27.66 4.67
C TRP A 365 -10.56 -28.39 5.54
N HIS A 366 -11.51 -29.11 4.92
CA HIS A 366 -12.51 -29.88 5.66
C HIS A 366 -11.91 -31.00 6.51
N ARG A 367 -10.87 -31.69 6.05
CA ARG A 367 -10.12 -32.67 6.88
C ARG A 367 -9.54 -32.00 8.12
N ALA A 368 -8.89 -30.86 7.97
CA ALA A 368 -8.29 -30.11 9.08
C ALA A 368 -9.34 -29.64 10.10
N GLN A 369 -10.55 -29.27 9.66
CA GLN A 369 -11.65 -28.88 10.56
C GLN A 369 -12.30 -30.07 11.27
N SER A 370 -12.19 -31.28 10.70
CA SER A 370 -12.71 -32.51 11.32
C SER A 370 -11.89 -32.98 12.53
N ILE A 371 -10.66 -32.50 12.68
CA ILE A 371 -9.71 -32.94 13.71
C ILE A 371 -9.77 -32.02 14.93
N GLY A 372 -10.09 -32.60 16.09
CA GLY A 372 -10.09 -31.89 17.37
C GLY A 372 -8.78 -31.91 18.14
N GLY A 373 -7.80 -32.69 17.67
CA GLY A 373 -6.49 -32.88 18.31
C GLY A 373 -5.34 -32.64 17.34
N GLN A 374 -4.26 -33.39 17.51
CA GLN A 374 -3.12 -33.40 16.59
C GLN A 374 -3.27 -34.53 15.56
N ASP A 375 -2.83 -34.28 14.35
CA ASP A 375 -2.76 -35.22 13.24
C ASP A 375 -1.67 -34.74 12.27
N ASP A 376 -0.48 -35.36 12.36
CA ASP A 376 0.67 -34.94 11.58
C ASP A 376 0.48 -35.17 10.07
N GLU A 377 -0.32 -36.16 9.66
CA GLU A 377 -0.58 -36.44 8.24
C GLU A 377 -1.37 -35.29 7.59
N VAL A 378 -2.44 -34.83 8.26
CA VAL A 378 -3.23 -33.69 7.79
C VAL A 378 -2.45 -32.39 7.94
N ALA A 379 -1.64 -32.24 8.99
CA ALA A 379 -0.76 -31.08 9.13
C ALA A 379 0.23 -30.96 7.95
N ASP A 380 0.86 -32.07 7.55
CA ASP A 380 1.76 -32.14 6.39
C ASP A 380 1.00 -31.90 5.07
N GLU A 381 -0.23 -32.39 4.95
CA GLU A 381 -1.08 -32.18 3.78
C GLU A 381 -1.45 -30.69 3.64
N MET A 382 -1.76 -30.04 4.74
CA MET A 382 -2.10 -28.61 4.81
C MET A 382 -0.90 -27.72 4.52
N GLU A 383 0.29 -28.09 5.03
CA GLU A 383 1.54 -27.44 4.62
C GLU A 383 1.77 -27.64 3.12
N ARG A 384 1.62 -28.84 2.55
CA ARG A 384 1.77 -29.00 1.09
C ARG A 384 0.72 -28.20 0.29
N ALA A 385 -0.48 -28.03 0.84
CA ALA A 385 -1.57 -27.30 0.20
C ALA A 385 -1.37 -25.78 0.17
N HIS A 386 -0.51 -25.18 1.02
CA HIS A 386 -0.30 -23.72 1.04
C HIS A 386 0.30 -23.17 -0.26
N ALA A 387 0.94 -24.01 -1.09
CA ALA A 387 1.45 -23.58 -2.40
C ALA A 387 0.34 -23.13 -3.36
N ILE A 388 -0.90 -23.62 -3.19
CA ILE A 388 -2.05 -23.27 -4.03
C ILE A 388 -2.47 -21.80 -3.80
N PRO A 389 -2.80 -21.35 -2.56
CA PRO A 389 -3.13 -19.95 -2.31
C PRO A 389 -1.95 -19.01 -2.65
N LEU A 390 -0.70 -19.44 -2.44
CA LEU A 390 0.49 -18.67 -2.85
C LEU A 390 0.54 -18.42 -4.36
N ARG A 391 0.30 -19.45 -5.19
CA ARG A 391 0.21 -19.31 -6.66
C ARG A 391 -0.94 -18.42 -7.12
N ARG A 392 -2.00 -18.32 -6.32
CA ARG A 392 -3.13 -17.42 -6.56
C ARG A 392 -2.86 -16.00 -6.04
N GLY A 393 -1.77 -15.75 -5.33
CA GLY A 393 -1.45 -14.44 -4.73
C GLY A 393 -2.21 -14.15 -3.43
N SER A 394 -2.82 -15.15 -2.80
CA SER A 394 -3.47 -15.00 -1.49
C SER A 394 -2.52 -15.42 -0.37
N VAL A 395 -1.75 -14.46 0.13
CA VAL A 395 -0.79 -14.70 1.21
C VAL A 395 -1.51 -14.87 2.56
N SER A 396 -2.66 -14.22 2.76
CA SER A 396 -3.47 -14.37 3.98
C SER A 396 -3.91 -15.81 4.22
N GLU A 397 -4.33 -16.52 3.16
CA GLU A 397 -4.70 -17.93 3.27
C GLU A 397 -3.51 -18.88 3.45
N VAL A 398 -2.33 -18.47 2.98
CA VAL A 398 -1.09 -19.19 3.28
C VAL A 398 -0.80 -19.14 4.78
N ILE A 399 -0.92 -17.96 5.39
CA ILE A 399 -0.69 -17.75 6.82
C ILE A 399 -1.66 -18.61 7.63
N TRP A 400 -2.97 -18.52 7.34
CA TRP A 400 -3.98 -19.33 8.02
C TRP A 400 -3.72 -20.84 7.89
N ALA A 401 -3.36 -21.30 6.69
CA ALA A 401 -3.07 -22.72 6.46
C ALA A 401 -1.85 -23.21 7.28
N LEU A 402 -0.81 -22.38 7.37
CA LEU A 402 0.39 -22.69 8.16
C LEU A 402 0.12 -22.66 9.67
N GLU A 403 -0.71 -21.73 10.15
CA GLU A 403 -1.15 -21.69 11.55
C GLU A 403 -1.94 -22.94 11.92
N ARG A 404 -2.93 -23.31 11.09
CA ARG A 404 -3.74 -24.50 11.35
C ARG A 404 -2.91 -25.78 11.23
N SER A 405 -1.97 -25.85 10.28
CA SER A 405 -0.99 -26.93 10.20
C SER A 405 -0.17 -27.02 11.49
N ALA A 406 0.30 -25.89 12.05
CA ALA A 406 1.03 -25.87 13.31
C ALA A 406 0.19 -26.38 14.50
N GLU A 407 -1.09 -26.03 14.57
CA GLU A 407 -2.02 -26.52 15.62
C GLU A 407 -2.20 -28.04 15.58
N LEU A 408 -2.26 -28.61 14.37
CA LEU A 408 -2.40 -30.05 14.15
C LEU A 408 -1.09 -30.83 14.35
N THR A 409 0.05 -30.15 14.42
CA THR A 409 1.38 -30.79 14.52
C THR A 409 1.65 -31.30 15.93
N THR A 410 2.16 -32.53 16.10
CA THR A 410 2.56 -33.09 17.39
C THR A 410 3.95 -32.60 17.82
N ASP A 411 4.91 -32.62 16.90
CA ASP A 411 6.31 -32.26 17.17
C ASP A 411 6.49 -30.75 17.41
N SER A 412 7.16 -30.41 18.53
CA SER A 412 7.36 -29.02 18.97
C SER A 412 8.21 -28.22 17.97
N ALA A 413 9.27 -28.82 17.41
CA ALA A 413 10.16 -28.12 16.49
C ALA A 413 9.48 -27.85 15.14
N THR A 414 8.77 -28.84 14.61
CA THR A 414 8.00 -28.71 13.37
C THR A 414 6.88 -27.69 13.51
N ARG A 415 6.21 -27.65 14.67
CA ARG A 415 5.22 -26.61 14.99
C ARG A 415 5.84 -25.21 14.97
N GLY A 416 6.99 -25.04 15.60
CA GLY A 416 7.74 -23.78 15.59
C GLY A 416 8.10 -23.32 14.19
N ARG A 417 8.64 -24.22 13.36
CA ARG A 417 8.98 -23.95 11.95
C ARG A 417 7.77 -23.49 11.14
N ARG A 418 6.61 -24.12 11.31
CA ARG A 418 5.37 -23.76 10.58
C ARG A 418 4.85 -22.37 10.98
N LEU A 419 4.88 -22.04 12.27
CA LEU A 419 4.54 -20.70 12.75
C LEU A 419 5.52 -19.63 12.25
N MET A 420 6.80 -19.97 12.16
CA MET A 420 7.81 -19.07 11.62
C MET A 420 7.63 -18.83 10.12
N LEU A 421 7.32 -19.87 9.33
CA LEU A 421 6.95 -19.71 7.92
C LEU A 421 5.69 -18.83 7.76
N ALA A 422 4.70 -18.99 8.65
CA ALA A 422 3.53 -18.12 8.67
C ALA A 422 3.93 -16.67 8.95
N ALA A 423 4.87 -16.44 9.88
CA ALA A 423 5.40 -15.12 10.19
C ALA A 423 6.18 -14.49 9.02
N GLU A 424 6.95 -15.27 8.26
CA GLU A 424 7.64 -14.81 7.04
C GLU A 424 6.65 -14.31 5.97
N HIS A 425 5.52 -15.01 5.81
CA HIS A 425 4.45 -14.58 4.91
C HIS A 425 3.68 -13.36 5.43
N ALA A 426 3.38 -13.30 6.73
CA ALA A 426 2.79 -12.13 7.37
C ALA A 426 3.71 -10.90 7.27
N PHE A 427 5.03 -11.13 7.30
CA PHE A 427 6.05 -10.11 7.07
C PHE A 427 5.97 -9.55 5.65
N GLY A 428 5.86 -10.41 4.63
CA GLY A 428 5.66 -9.97 3.25
C GLY A 428 4.40 -9.10 3.05
N LEU A 429 3.39 -9.22 3.92
CA LEU A 429 2.16 -8.42 3.90
C LEU A 429 2.24 -7.12 4.73
N GLY A 430 3.34 -6.85 5.43
CA GLY A 430 3.45 -5.67 6.28
C GLY A 430 2.62 -5.72 7.58
N ARG A 431 2.13 -6.91 8.00
CA ARG A 431 1.22 -7.07 9.15
C ARG A 431 1.99 -7.31 10.45
N ALA A 432 2.61 -6.26 10.99
CA ALA A 432 3.43 -6.31 12.21
C ALA A 432 2.73 -7.01 13.39
N ASP A 433 1.48 -6.66 13.70
CA ASP A 433 0.72 -7.25 14.81
C ASP A 433 0.58 -8.78 14.70
N LEU A 434 0.43 -9.27 13.48
CA LEU A 434 0.28 -10.71 13.21
C LEU A 434 1.63 -11.42 13.28
N VAL A 435 2.69 -10.79 12.78
CA VAL A 435 4.06 -11.29 12.93
C VAL A 435 4.39 -11.47 14.40
N ASP A 436 4.11 -10.48 15.24
CA ASP A 436 4.37 -10.56 16.68
C ASP A 436 3.64 -11.72 17.36
N GLN A 437 2.35 -11.88 17.07
CA GLN A 437 1.55 -12.98 17.60
C GLN A 437 2.09 -14.35 17.17
N LEU A 438 2.51 -14.48 15.91
CA LEU A 438 3.07 -15.71 15.36
C LEU A 438 4.45 -16.02 15.95
N LEU A 439 5.32 -15.02 16.06
CA LEU A 439 6.63 -15.15 16.67
C LEU A 439 6.54 -15.46 18.16
N GLU A 440 5.62 -14.86 18.91
CA GLU A 440 5.39 -15.18 20.32
C GLU A 440 4.98 -16.65 20.50
N ARG A 441 4.07 -17.14 19.64
CA ARG A 441 3.67 -18.56 19.64
C ARG A 441 4.82 -19.47 19.24
N ALA A 442 5.61 -19.11 18.24
CA ALA A 442 6.78 -19.87 17.81
C ALA A 442 7.85 -19.93 18.92
N GLY A 443 8.08 -18.84 19.63
CA GLY A 443 9.03 -18.75 20.75
C GLY A 443 8.69 -19.63 21.95
N ARG A 444 7.44 -20.10 22.06
CA ARG A 444 7.00 -21.08 23.08
C ARG A 444 7.27 -22.54 22.67
N THR A 445 7.88 -22.77 21.50
CA THR A 445 8.20 -24.09 20.96
C THR A 445 9.71 -24.36 20.94
N SER A 446 10.10 -25.58 20.55
CA SER A 446 11.50 -26.00 20.47
C SER A 446 12.11 -25.53 19.14
N LEU A 447 12.63 -24.31 19.08
CA LEU A 447 13.26 -23.77 17.87
C LEU A 447 14.71 -24.25 17.71
N THR A 448 15.13 -24.55 16.47
CA THR A 448 16.56 -24.73 16.18
C THR A 448 17.29 -23.40 16.36
N ARG A 449 18.62 -23.43 16.45
CA ARG A 449 19.40 -22.20 16.58
C ARG A 449 19.18 -21.26 15.37
N LEU A 450 19.06 -21.81 14.17
CA LEU A 450 18.77 -21.05 12.95
C LEU A 450 17.37 -20.44 12.96
N ASP A 451 16.37 -21.17 13.48
CA ASP A 451 15.00 -20.65 13.62
C ASP A 451 14.93 -19.51 14.65
N GLN A 452 15.73 -19.57 15.71
CA GLN A 452 15.85 -18.45 16.68
C GLN A 452 16.41 -17.19 16.01
N VAL A 453 17.44 -17.35 15.16
CA VAL A 453 18.03 -16.27 14.38
C VAL A 453 17.02 -15.67 13.39
N ARG A 454 16.26 -16.52 12.68
CA ARG A 454 15.18 -16.06 11.77
C ARG A 454 14.05 -15.35 12.51
N MET A 455 13.62 -15.89 13.64
CA MET A 455 12.61 -15.27 14.50
C MET A 455 13.08 -13.89 14.98
N GLN A 456 14.34 -13.77 15.41
CA GLN A 456 14.91 -12.49 15.81
C GLN A 456 14.89 -11.49 14.65
N TRP A 457 15.36 -11.90 13.46
CA TRP A 457 15.31 -11.07 12.25
C TRP A 457 13.89 -10.59 11.91
N LEU A 458 12.90 -11.49 11.91
CA LEU A 458 11.51 -11.14 11.57
C LEU A 458 10.88 -10.15 12.56
N GLY A 459 11.17 -10.30 13.86
CA GLY A 459 10.70 -9.36 14.88
C GLY A 459 11.34 -7.99 14.72
N GLU A 460 12.61 -7.95 14.35
CA GLU A 460 13.38 -6.71 14.27
C GLU A 460 13.05 -5.82 13.07
N ILE A 461 12.50 -6.35 11.97
CA ILE A 461 12.23 -5.52 10.79
C ILE A 461 10.99 -4.64 10.96
N PHE A 462 9.99 -5.05 11.76
CA PHE A 462 8.82 -4.22 12.06
C PHE A 462 8.97 -3.36 13.30
N HIS A 463 9.71 -3.87 14.29
CA HIS A 463 10.04 -3.10 15.48
C HIS A 463 11.24 -2.22 15.16
N ASP A 464 10.92 -1.03 14.65
CA ASP A 464 11.77 0.16 14.71
C ASP A 464 12.04 0.52 16.19
N GLY A 465 12.80 -0.33 16.89
CA GLY A 465 13.57 0.09 18.06
C GLY A 465 14.43 1.30 17.69
N VAL A 466 15.08 1.92 18.67
CA VAL A 466 15.99 3.05 18.41
C VAL A 466 17.10 2.58 17.44
N PRO A 467 17.12 3.00 16.15
CA PRO A 467 18.03 2.39 15.18
C PRO A 467 19.51 2.63 15.48
N GLY A 468 19.82 3.65 16.30
CA GLY A 468 21.17 3.98 16.73
C GLY A 468 21.75 3.11 17.86
N ASP A 469 21.16 1.96 18.19
CA ASP A 469 21.69 1.09 19.25
C ASP A 469 22.83 0.18 18.73
N ALA A 470 24.07 0.51 19.08
CA ALA A 470 25.26 -0.24 18.72
C ALA A 470 25.26 -1.68 19.25
N ASP A 471 24.68 -1.93 20.43
CA ASP A 471 24.58 -3.29 20.98
C ASP A 471 23.59 -4.14 20.18
N HIS A 472 22.54 -3.51 19.65
CA HIS A 472 21.61 -4.17 18.75
C HIS A 472 22.26 -4.53 17.41
N ILE A 473 23.09 -3.65 16.83
CA ILE A 473 23.91 -3.97 15.64
C ILE A 473 24.81 -5.18 15.91
N ARG A 474 25.45 -5.24 17.08
CA ARG A 474 26.28 -6.38 17.46
C ARG A 474 25.47 -7.68 17.48
N THR A 475 24.27 -7.64 18.05
CA THR A 475 23.38 -8.80 18.12
C THR A 475 22.98 -9.29 16.72
N LEU A 476 22.65 -8.38 15.80
CA LEU A 476 22.39 -8.67 14.39
C LEU A 476 23.60 -9.31 13.70
N CYS A 477 24.80 -8.79 13.94
CA CYS A 477 26.04 -9.33 13.39
C CYS A 477 26.38 -10.72 13.94
N GLU A 478 26.15 -10.96 15.24
CA GLU A 478 26.29 -12.29 15.86
C GLU A 478 25.31 -13.29 15.23
N ALA A 479 24.05 -12.90 15.07
CA ALA A 479 23.02 -13.71 14.42
C ALA A 479 23.36 -14.00 12.94
N ALA A 480 23.89 -13.01 12.21
CA ALA A 480 24.37 -13.20 10.84
C ALA A 480 25.56 -14.16 10.79
N GLN A 481 26.47 -14.10 11.77
CA GLN A 481 27.59 -15.03 11.86
C GLN A 481 27.12 -16.46 12.07
N GLU A 482 26.12 -16.67 12.93
CA GLU A 482 25.51 -17.98 13.13
C GLU A 482 24.84 -18.51 11.85
N ALA A 483 24.16 -17.64 11.10
CA ALA A 483 23.57 -18.00 9.81
C ALA A 483 24.65 -18.40 8.78
N ILE A 484 25.79 -17.69 8.74
CA ILE A 484 26.95 -18.05 7.90
C ILE A 484 27.49 -19.43 8.30
N ASP A 485 27.69 -19.67 9.58
CA ASP A 485 28.24 -20.94 10.09
C ASP A 485 27.27 -22.12 9.83
N ALA A 486 25.97 -21.85 9.73
CA ALA A 486 24.93 -22.79 9.32
C ALA A 486 24.77 -22.95 7.80
N GLY A 487 25.48 -22.16 6.99
CA GLY A 487 25.42 -22.19 5.52
C GLY A 487 24.23 -21.42 4.90
N ASP A 488 23.48 -20.64 5.68
CA ASP A 488 22.36 -19.82 5.20
C ASP A 488 22.83 -18.39 4.89
N SER A 489 23.48 -18.25 3.74
CA SER A 489 23.99 -16.94 3.28
C SER A 489 22.87 -15.93 3.00
N ALA A 490 21.66 -16.38 2.67
CA ALA A 490 20.54 -15.46 2.37
C ALA A 490 20.05 -14.79 3.66
N LEU A 491 19.85 -15.56 4.73
CA LEU A 491 19.51 -15.01 6.04
C LEU A 491 20.61 -14.09 6.58
N ALA A 492 21.87 -14.51 6.45
CA ALA A 492 23.01 -13.68 6.86
C ALA A 492 23.01 -12.31 6.16
N LEU A 493 22.78 -12.28 4.84
CA LEU A 493 22.69 -11.03 4.09
C LEU A 493 21.49 -10.18 4.51
N ASN A 494 20.33 -10.79 4.77
CA ASN A 494 19.15 -10.06 5.23
C ASN A 494 19.35 -9.41 6.61
N LEU A 495 20.01 -10.12 7.54
CA LEU A 495 20.41 -9.60 8.85
C LEU A 495 21.42 -8.46 8.73
N LEU A 496 22.44 -8.63 7.91
CA LEU A 496 23.47 -7.60 7.69
C LEU A 496 22.91 -6.37 6.96
N GLN A 497 21.95 -6.55 6.05
CA GLN A 497 21.25 -5.44 5.41
C GLN A 497 20.37 -4.70 6.42
N ALA A 498 19.67 -5.41 7.32
CA ALA A 498 18.92 -4.79 8.41
C ALA A 498 19.82 -4.01 9.38
N ALA A 499 21.02 -4.52 9.67
CA ALA A 499 22.05 -3.82 10.46
C ALA A 499 22.60 -2.60 9.71
N GLY A 500 22.92 -2.75 8.43
CA GLY A 500 23.41 -1.65 7.60
C GLY A 500 22.40 -0.52 7.44
N LEU A 501 21.12 -0.83 7.26
CA LEU A 501 20.05 0.19 7.22
C LEU A 501 19.95 0.97 8.54
N ARG A 502 20.15 0.32 9.68
CA ARG A 502 20.18 1.00 10.99
C ARG A 502 21.36 1.97 11.10
N CYS A 503 22.54 1.57 10.64
CA CYS A 503 23.72 2.44 10.52
C CYS A 503 23.49 3.63 9.59
N TRP A 504 22.65 3.47 8.57
CA TRP A 504 22.27 4.56 7.66
C TRP A 504 21.26 5.52 8.30
N TRP A 505 20.23 5.00 8.99
CA TRP A 505 19.17 5.85 9.52
C TRP A 505 19.55 6.59 10.81
N ALA A 506 20.52 6.06 11.57
CA ALA A 506 20.96 6.60 12.85
C ALA A 506 22.46 6.46 13.05
N ASP A 507 23.05 7.28 13.92
CA ASP A 507 24.46 7.14 14.29
C ASP A 507 24.65 5.98 15.28
N THR A 508 25.20 4.88 14.79
CA THR A 508 25.55 3.66 15.55
C THR A 508 27.02 3.66 16.01
N GLY A 509 27.81 4.66 15.59
CA GLY A 509 29.24 4.76 15.88
C GLY A 509 30.13 3.90 14.95
N PRO A 510 31.41 4.25 14.82
CA PRO A 510 32.32 3.64 13.84
C PRO A 510 32.60 2.16 14.08
N GLU A 511 32.62 1.70 15.34
CA GLU A 511 32.87 0.30 15.69
C GLU A 511 31.72 -0.62 15.21
N ALA A 512 30.47 -0.19 15.40
CA ALA A 512 29.30 -0.94 14.96
C ALA A 512 29.24 -1.01 13.42
N ARG A 513 29.51 0.11 12.73
CA ARG A 513 29.61 0.17 11.27
C ARG A 513 30.67 -0.81 10.73
N ALA A 514 31.88 -0.75 11.29
CA ALA A 514 32.98 -1.62 10.89
C ALA A 514 32.67 -3.11 11.13
N LEU A 515 31.99 -3.45 12.22
CA LEU A 515 31.58 -4.83 12.52
C LEU A 515 30.64 -5.41 11.45
N VAL A 516 29.65 -4.62 10.98
CA VAL A 516 28.75 -5.06 9.89
C VAL A 516 29.57 -5.39 8.64
N CYS A 517 30.50 -4.51 8.25
CA CYS A 517 31.36 -4.72 7.10
C CYS A 517 32.33 -5.91 7.29
N GLU A 518 32.83 -6.16 8.50
CA GLU A 518 33.66 -7.32 8.82
C GLU A 518 32.90 -8.63 8.59
N VAL A 519 31.71 -8.76 9.17
CA VAL A 519 30.89 -9.98 9.03
C VAL A 519 30.41 -10.16 7.58
N ALA A 520 30.05 -9.08 6.88
CA ALA A 520 29.64 -9.13 5.48
C ALA A 520 30.73 -9.70 4.55
N ARG A 521 32.01 -9.45 4.82
CA ARG A 521 33.13 -10.04 4.05
C ARG A 521 33.26 -11.55 4.20
N ARG A 522 32.68 -12.15 5.25
CA ARG A 522 32.72 -13.59 5.51
C ARG A 522 31.65 -14.37 4.76
N VAL A 523 30.65 -13.69 4.19
CA VAL A 523 29.59 -14.33 3.40
C VAL A 523 30.17 -14.77 2.05
N ASP A 524 29.99 -16.04 1.70
CA ASP A 524 30.48 -16.59 0.42
C ASP A 524 29.61 -16.13 -0.75
N ARG A 525 29.97 -14.99 -1.34
CA ARG A 525 29.31 -14.42 -2.52
C ARG A 525 30.33 -13.87 -3.51
N PRO A 526 29.98 -13.82 -4.81
CA PRO A 526 30.82 -13.19 -5.81
C PRO A 526 31.14 -11.74 -5.46
N ARG A 527 32.36 -11.29 -5.82
CA ARG A 527 32.69 -9.86 -5.75
C ARG A 527 31.74 -9.07 -6.64
N GLY A 528 31.19 -7.99 -6.08
CA GLY A 528 30.20 -7.17 -6.76
C GLY A 528 28.78 -7.76 -6.76
N ASP A 529 28.46 -8.69 -5.86
CA ASP A 529 27.07 -9.04 -5.56
C ASP A 529 26.30 -7.78 -5.10
N ALA A 530 25.14 -7.52 -5.69
CA ALA A 530 24.38 -6.29 -5.48
C ALA A 530 24.01 -6.06 -4.01
N GLN A 531 23.65 -7.13 -3.28
CA GLN A 531 23.21 -7.02 -1.90
C GLN A 531 24.40 -6.74 -0.98
N LEU A 532 25.53 -7.39 -1.20
CA LEU A 532 26.77 -7.07 -0.47
C LEU A 532 27.24 -5.65 -0.73
N THR A 533 27.22 -5.20 -1.99
CA THR A 533 27.61 -3.83 -2.35
C THR A 533 26.72 -2.80 -1.66
N ALA A 534 25.41 -3.05 -1.62
CA ALA A 534 24.47 -2.23 -0.86
C ALA A 534 24.79 -2.24 0.64
N ILE A 535 25.00 -3.42 1.26
CA ILE A 535 25.34 -3.56 2.69
C ILE A 535 26.57 -2.72 3.05
N PHE A 536 27.66 -2.84 2.29
CA PHE A 536 28.87 -2.05 2.53
C PHE A 536 28.59 -0.54 2.45
N SER A 537 27.81 -0.12 1.44
CA SER A 537 27.52 1.29 1.21
C SER A 537 26.67 1.94 2.31
N ILE A 538 25.68 1.22 2.86
CA ILE A 538 24.78 1.75 3.90
C ILE A 538 25.37 1.58 5.31
N ALA A 539 26.21 0.56 5.52
CA ALA A 539 26.86 0.32 6.79
C ALA A 539 28.00 1.29 7.06
N ASP A 540 28.90 1.52 6.10
CA ASP A 540 30.03 2.47 6.23
C ASP A 540 30.41 3.09 4.87
N PRO A 541 29.65 4.07 4.37
CA PRO A 541 29.83 4.63 3.03
C PRO A 541 31.22 5.24 2.81
N LEU A 542 31.84 5.79 3.85
CA LEU A 542 33.17 6.38 3.77
C LEU A 542 34.28 5.33 3.90
N GLY A 543 34.16 4.43 4.89
CA GLY A 543 35.15 3.37 5.12
C GLY A 543 35.22 2.37 3.98
N GLU A 544 34.08 2.07 3.33
CA GLU A 544 33.98 1.14 2.21
C GLU A 544 33.90 1.83 0.84
N TYR A 545 34.15 3.14 0.76
CA TYR A 545 34.00 3.91 -0.48
C TYR A 545 34.68 3.25 -1.68
N GLN A 546 35.94 2.85 -1.56
CA GLN A 546 36.70 2.24 -2.66
C GLN A 546 36.12 0.87 -3.05
N THR A 547 35.74 0.03 -2.07
CA THR A 547 35.11 -1.28 -2.30
C THR A 547 33.83 -1.12 -3.12
N VAL A 548 32.98 -0.17 -2.73
CA VAL A 548 31.70 0.09 -3.39
C VAL A 548 31.92 0.74 -4.76
N ALA A 549 32.82 1.72 -4.88
CA ALA A 549 33.13 2.37 -6.15
C ALA A 549 33.68 1.37 -7.19
N ASP A 550 34.57 0.46 -6.80
CA ASP A 550 35.10 -0.59 -7.68
C ASP A 550 34.01 -1.58 -8.11
N SER A 551 33.12 -1.96 -7.18
CA SER A 551 31.96 -2.78 -7.49
C SER A 551 31.06 -2.09 -8.50
N LEU A 552 30.71 -0.82 -8.25
CA LEU A 552 29.86 -0.05 -9.14
C LEU A 552 30.52 0.08 -10.50
N ALA A 553 31.82 0.42 -10.60
CA ALA A 553 32.54 0.54 -11.88
C ALA A 553 32.42 -0.71 -12.78
N GLY A 554 32.28 -1.90 -12.22
CA GLY A 554 32.05 -3.15 -12.97
C GLY A 554 30.62 -3.36 -13.48
N VAL A 555 29.64 -2.63 -12.95
CA VAL A 555 28.23 -2.76 -13.29
C VAL A 555 27.91 -2.10 -14.63
N ARG A 556 27.33 -2.88 -15.55
CA ARG A 556 26.74 -2.41 -16.80
C ARG A 556 25.22 -2.40 -16.69
N LEU A 557 24.62 -1.22 -16.74
CA LEU A 557 23.19 -1.01 -16.58
C LEU A 557 22.38 -1.98 -17.45
N GLU A 558 22.71 -2.06 -18.75
CA GLU A 558 22.06 -2.88 -19.80
C GLU A 558 21.93 -4.35 -19.40
N SER A 559 22.91 -4.88 -18.67
CA SER A 559 23.02 -6.30 -18.33
C SER A 559 22.12 -6.74 -17.17
N ILE A 560 21.58 -5.80 -16.38
CA ILE A 560 20.79 -6.14 -15.19
C ILE A 560 19.31 -6.28 -15.56
N THR A 561 18.75 -7.48 -15.35
CA THR A 561 17.35 -7.81 -15.64
C THR A 561 16.48 -7.91 -14.40
N ASP A 562 17.06 -7.88 -13.20
CA ASP A 562 16.33 -7.87 -11.94
C ASP A 562 16.24 -6.44 -11.39
N PRO A 563 15.03 -5.87 -11.21
CA PRO A 563 14.88 -4.55 -10.63
C PRO A 563 15.34 -4.47 -9.16
N ALA A 564 15.33 -5.56 -8.40
CA ALA A 564 15.84 -5.54 -7.03
C ALA A 564 17.36 -5.33 -7.01
N ALA A 565 18.10 -5.99 -7.91
CA ALA A 565 19.52 -5.72 -8.11
C ALA A 565 19.79 -4.27 -8.56
N LEU A 566 18.99 -3.71 -9.49
CA LEU A 566 19.11 -2.29 -9.89
C LEU A 566 18.89 -1.35 -8.69
N TRP A 567 17.88 -1.61 -7.88
CA TRP A 567 17.61 -0.86 -6.65
C TRP A 567 18.78 -0.93 -5.66
N LEU A 568 19.35 -2.12 -5.42
CA LEU A 568 20.51 -2.30 -4.52
C LEU A 568 21.76 -1.55 -5.02
N TYR A 569 22.07 -1.60 -6.31
CA TYR A 569 23.18 -0.80 -6.85
C TYR A 569 22.88 0.70 -6.84
N GLY A 570 21.63 1.10 -7.10
CA GLY A 570 21.19 2.49 -6.99
C GLY A 570 21.33 3.02 -5.57
N MET A 571 20.96 2.22 -4.57
CA MET A 571 21.21 2.49 -3.16
C MET A 571 22.69 2.69 -2.87
N ALA A 572 23.55 1.83 -3.40
CA ALA A 572 24.98 1.96 -3.20
C ALA A 572 25.57 3.22 -3.84
N ALA A 573 25.10 3.59 -5.03
CA ALA A 573 25.47 4.84 -5.69
C ALA A 573 25.01 6.07 -4.89
N ALA A 574 23.77 6.07 -4.38
CA ALA A 574 23.24 7.15 -3.54
C ALA A 574 24.05 7.30 -2.23
N ALA A 575 24.29 6.19 -1.53
CA ALA A 575 25.04 6.17 -0.27
C ALA A 575 26.52 6.57 -0.45
N THR A 576 27.11 6.38 -1.64
CA THR A 576 28.45 6.90 -1.96
C THR A 576 28.43 8.31 -2.58
N ALA A 577 27.24 8.94 -2.65
CA ALA A 577 27.00 10.28 -3.18
C ALA A 577 27.44 10.45 -4.65
N ASP A 578 27.11 9.45 -5.49
CA ASP A 578 27.17 9.47 -6.94
C ASP A 578 25.75 9.59 -7.54
N PRO A 579 25.16 10.80 -7.58
CA PRO A 579 23.76 11.00 -7.95
C PRO A 579 23.50 10.71 -9.43
N VAL A 580 24.51 10.91 -10.31
CA VAL A 580 24.39 10.60 -11.73
C VAL A 580 24.16 9.10 -11.90
N ARG A 581 25.00 8.28 -11.26
CA ARG A 581 24.90 6.84 -11.34
C ARG A 581 23.66 6.30 -10.62
N SER A 582 23.31 6.89 -9.48
CA SER A 582 22.10 6.57 -8.73
C SER A 582 20.85 6.76 -9.60
N VAL A 583 20.69 7.94 -10.22
CA VAL A 583 19.53 8.23 -11.09
C VAL A 583 19.47 7.27 -12.29
N ASP A 584 20.59 6.94 -12.92
CA ASP A 584 20.60 6.01 -14.06
C ASP A 584 20.14 4.58 -13.65
N LEU A 585 20.58 4.10 -12.48
CA LEU A 585 20.21 2.77 -11.95
C LEU A 585 18.75 2.75 -11.45
N LEU A 586 18.38 3.73 -10.63
CA LEU A 586 17.06 3.84 -10.03
C LEU A 586 15.98 4.15 -11.08
N GLY A 587 16.27 4.98 -12.08
CA GLY A 587 15.34 5.26 -13.18
C GLY A 587 15.00 4.02 -14.00
N ARG A 588 15.96 3.10 -14.21
CA ARG A 588 15.65 1.81 -14.81
C ARG A 588 14.89 0.88 -13.87
N ALA A 589 15.25 0.86 -12.58
CA ALA A 589 14.52 0.09 -11.57
C ALA A 589 13.05 0.52 -11.53
N GLU A 590 12.78 1.82 -11.58
CA GLU A 590 11.44 2.41 -11.60
C GLU A 590 10.59 1.85 -12.75
N ILE A 591 11.10 1.88 -13.98
CA ILE A 591 10.40 1.37 -15.17
C ILE A 591 10.03 -0.10 -14.99
N MET A 592 10.97 -0.91 -14.49
CA MET A 592 10.79 -2.36 -14.35
C MET A 592 9.85 -2.71 -13.18
N LEU A 593 9.97 -2.02 -12.04
CA LEU A 593 9.08 -2.19 -10.89
C LEU A 593 7.65 -1.77 -11.24
N ARG A 594 7.48 -0.74 -12.08
CA ARG A 594 6.17 -0.34 -12.62
C ARG A 594 5.51 -1.46 -13.43
N GLN A 595 6.27 -2.07 -14.32
CA GLN A 595 5.78 -3.19 -15.15
C GLN A 595 5.43 -4.43 -14.32
N GLN A 596 6.15 -4.66 -13.22
CA GLN A 596 5.93 -5.80 -12.33
C GLN A 596 4.86 -5.54 -11.25
N GLY A 597 4.47 -4.29 -11.00
CA GLY A 597 3.53 -3.93 -9.94
C GLY A 597 4.10 -4.02 -8.52
N ARG A 598 5.43 -4.01 -8.37
CA ARG A 598 6.14 -4.15 -7.07
C ARG A 598 6.21 -2.80 -6.34
N LEU A 599 5.05 -2.32 -5.88
CA LEU A 599 4.91 -0.98 -5.32
C LEU A 599 5.75 -0.69 -4.08
N GLY A 600 5.95 -1.69 -3.22
CA GLY A 600 6.74 -1.52 -2.00
C GLY A 600 8.14 -1.02 -2.33
N LEU A 601 8.83 -1.71 -3.24
CA LEU A 601 10.15 -1.31 -3.74
C LEU A 601 10.11 -0.04 -4.60
N LEU A 602 9.05 0.13 -5.42
CA LEU A 602 8.91 1.35 -6.22
C LEU A 602 8.87 2.60 -5.34
N SER A 603 8.16 2.55 -4.21
CA SER A 603 8.12 3.65 -3.23
C SER A 603 9.51 4.01 -2.72
N GLN A 604 10.36 3.00 -2.43
CA GLN A 604 11.72 3.22 -1.94
C GLN A 604 12.59 3.84 -3.03
N VAL A 605 12.55 3.29 -4.25
CA VAL A 605 13.25 3.83 -5.42
C VAL A 605 12.90 5.30 -5.65
N LEU A 606 11.60 5.63 -5.69
CA LEU A 606 11.15 7.01 -5.90
C LEU A 606 11.64 7.93 -4.79
N THR A 607 11.56 7.51 -3.53
CA THR A 607 12.03 8.31 -2.39
C THR A 607 13.52 8.64 -2.52
N MET A 608 14.33 7.65 -2.86
CA MET A 608 15.78 7.81 -2.99
C MET A 608 16.17 8.68 -4.19
N SER A 609 15.43 8.56 -5.30
CA SER A 609 15.69 9.36 -6.51
C SER A 609 15.48 10.86 -6.29
N VAL A 610 14.66 11.29 -5.33
CA VAL A 610 14.34 12.73 -5.15
C VAL A 610 15.59 13.58 -4.96
N SER A 611 16.42 13.28 -3.95
CA SER A 611 17.60 14.10 -3.63
C SER A 611 18.65 14.09 -4.76
N ASP A 612 18.86 12.93 -5.37
CA ASP A 612 19.83 12.79 -6.47
C ASP A 612 19.38 13.51 -7.74
N SER A 613 18.09 13.40 -8.10
CA SER A 613 17.48 14.13 -9.21
C SER A 613 17.49 15.64 -8.98
N MET A 614 17.25 16.10 -7.75
CA MET A 614 17.41 17.51 -7.39
C MET A 614 18.82 18.02 -7.69
N GLU A 615 19.82 17.20 -7.36
CA GLU A 615 21.21 17.61 -7.41
C GLU A 615 21.80 17.61 -8.83
N ILE A 616 21.37 16.68 -9.68
CA ILE A 616 21.65 16.73 -11.12
C ILE A 616 20.73 17.71 -11.88
N GLY A 617 19.80 18.38 -11.20
CA GLY A 617 18.92 19.39 -11.79
C GLY A 617 17.70 18.85 -12.55
N ASP A 618 17.37 17.56 -12.41
CA ASP A 618 16.11 16.97 -12.89
C ASP A 618 14.99 17.15 -11.84
N TRP A 619 14.66 18.41 -11.58
CA TRP A 619 13.64 18.78 -10.57
C TRP A 619 12.23 18.36 -10.97
N GLU A 620 12.06 18.16 -12.26
CA GLU A 620 10.85 17.64 -12.84
C GLU A 620 10.57 16.22 -12.36
N HIS A 621 11.56 15.33 -12.53
CA HIS A 621 11.48 13.98 -12.01
C HIS A 621 11.37 13.97 -10.49
N ALA A 622 12.20 14.76 -9.78
CA ALA A 622 12.15 14.85 -8.32
C ALA A 622 10.76 15.24 -7.79
N TRP A 623 10.05 16.14 -8.49
CA TRP A 623 8.69 16.53 -8.13
C TRP A 623 7.68 15.40 -8.35
N ALA A 624 7.76 14.69 -9.47
CA ALA A 624 6.88 13.55 -9.73
C ALA A 624 7.15 12.40 -8.74
N ALA A 625 8.41 12.07 -8.49
CA ALA A 625 8.84 11.01 -7.59
C ALA A 625 8.46 11.29 -6.13
N SER A 626 8.56 12.53 -5.65
CA SER A 626 8.19 12.89 -4.27
C SER A 626 6.68 12.78 -4.01
N GLU A 627 5.83 13.27 -4.91
CA GLU A 627 4.37 13.15 -4.76
C GLU A 627 3.90 11.70 -4.85
N GLU A 628 4.43 10.94 -5.81
CA GLU A 628 4.07 9.54 -5.97
C GLU A 628 4.64 8.66 -4.86
N GLY A 629 5.91 8.85 -4.48
CA GLY A 629 6.57 8.12 -3.41
C GLY A 629 5.83 8.27 -2.08
N ARG A 630 5.43 9.49 -1.72
CA ARG A 630 4.63 9.77 -0.50
C ARG A 630 3.30 9.01 -0.50
N ARG A 631 2.58 9.00 -1.63
CA ARG A 631 1.31 8.26 -1.77
C ARG A 631 1.52 6.76 -1.66
N LEU A 632 2.54 6.21 -2.33
CA LEU A 632 2.85 4.79 -2.31
C LEU A 632 3.34 4.32 -0.93
N ALA A 633 4.14 5.13 -0.23
CA ALA A 633 4.61 4.82 1.10
C ALA A 633 3.45 4.72 2.11
N ALA A 634 2.49 5.65 2.02
CA ALA A 634 1.27 5.60 2.81
C ALA A 634 0.40 4.38 2.47
N ASP A 635 0.18 4.10 1.18
CA ASP A 635 -0.62 2.96 0.71
C ASP A 635 0.01 1.60 1.08
N THR A 636 1.34 1.55 1.26
CA THR A 636 2.11 0.31 1.58
C THR A 636 2.53 0.20 3.04
N GLY A 637 2.14 1.14 3.91
CA GLY A 637 2.45 1.10 5.35
C GLY A 637 3.93 1.33 5.71
N GLN A 638 4.70 1.98 4.83
CA GLN A 638 6.15 2.14 4.98
C GLN A 638 6.52 3.47 5.66
N ALA A 639 6.33 3.56 6.98
CA ALA A 639 6.43 4.82 7.73
C ALA A 639 7.77 5.57 7.60
N ILE A 640 8.91 4.86 7.62
CA ILE A 640 10.23 5.51 7.48
C ILE A 640 10.43 6.10 6.07
N TRP A 641 9.91 5.42 5.05
CA TRP A 641 9.96 5.87 3.66
C TRP A 641 8.99 7.01 3.37
N ASP A 642 7.83 7.05 4.05
CA ASP A 642 6.95 8.22 4.04
C ASP A 642 7.67 9.44 4.62
N ALA A 643 8.29 9.31 5.81
CA ALA A 643 9.05 10.41 6.41
C ALA A 643 10.22 10.89 5.52
N GLY A 644 10.93 9.96 4.86
CA GLY A 644 11.97 10.29 3.87
C GLY A 644 11.41 11.03 2.65
N SER A 645 10.29 10.57 2.10
CA SER A 645 9.59 11.25 0.99
C SER A 645 9.16 12.67 1.35
N GLN A 646 8.64 12.88 2.56
CA GLN A 646 8.27 14.20 3.08
C GLN A 646 9.48 15.12 3.21
N ALA A 647 10.62 14.60 3.65
CA ALA A 647 11.85 15.36 3.78
C ALA A 647 12.37 15.86 2.42
N GLY A 648 12.44 14.96 1.42
CA GLY A 648 12.80 15.33 0.05
C GLY A 648 11.83 16.34 -0.57
N TYR A 649 10.53 16.16 -0.34
CA TYR A 649 9.51 17.12 -0.77
C TYR A 649 9.70 18.51 -0.14
N ALA A 650 10.02 18.58 1.17
CA ALA A 650 10.30 19.83 1.86
C ALA A 650 11.52 20.56 1.27
N MET A 651 12.59 19.83 0.93
CA MET A 651 13.76 20.41 0.25
C MET A 651 13.40 20.97 -1.13
N LEU A 652 12.58 20.25 -1.89
CA LEU A 652 12.16 20.69 -3.22
C LEU A 652 11.26 21.93 -3.16
N LEU A 653 10.33 22.00 -2.20
CA LEU A 653 9.52 23.20 -1.94
C LEU A 653 10.38 24.41 -1.59
N ALA A 654 11.38 24.23 -0.72
CA ALA A 654 12.33 25.28 -0.36
C ALA A 654 13.02 25.87 -1.59
N LEU A 655 13.59 25.02 -2.44
CA LEU A 655 14.34 25.45 -3.62
C LEU A 655 13.45 26.04 -4.72
N ARG A 656 12.17 25.67 -4.78
CA ARG A 656 11.18 26.25 -5.71
C ARG A 656 10.55 27.56 -5.21
N GLY A 657 10.76 27.91 -3.94
CA GLY A 657 10.34 29.18 -3.34
C GLY A 657 9.10 29.11 -2.44
N ASP A 658 8.58 27.92 -2.14
CA ASP A 658 7.50 27.72 -1.16
C ASP A 658 8.08 27.47 0.24
N HIS A 659 8.75 28.51 0.76
CA HIS A 659 9.53 28.43 1.99
C HIS A 659 8.67 28.14 3.23
N GLY A 660 7.43 28.66 3.27
CA GLY A 660 6.53 28.49 4.42
C GLY A 660 6.12 27.03 4.56
N ARG A 661 5.61 26.44 3.48
CA ARG A 661 5.21 25.03 3.47
C ARG A 661 6.40 24.09 3.69
N SER A 662 7.56 24.40 3.12
CA SER A 662 8.79 23.65 3.38
C SER A 662 9.13 23.58 4.88
N LEU A 663 9.10 24.73 5.59
CA LEU A 663 9.42 24.78 7.01
C LEU A 663 8.42 24.02 7.89
N GLU A 664 7.14 24.02 7.53
CA GLU A 664 6.09 23.24 8.21
C GLU A 664 6.38 21.74 8.13
N ILE A 665 6.63 21.23 6.92
CA ILE A 665 6.90 19.81 6.67
C ILE A 665 8.23 19.40 7.31
N ALA A 666 9.27 20.23 7.22
CA ALA A 666 10.55 19.95 7.90
C ALA A 666 10.36 19.79 9.42
N ALA A 667 9.51 20.61 10.05
CA ALA A 667 9.20 20.49 11.48
C ALA A 667 8.36 19.25 11.82
N GLU A 668 7.58 18.71 10.88
CA GLU A 668 6.88 17.41 11.02
C GLU A 668 7.87 16.25 10.99
N VAL A 669 8.76 16.22 9.99
CA VAL A 669 9.82 15.21 9.84
C VAL A 669 10.72 15.18 11.08
N GLU A 670 11.15 16.34 11.57
CA GLU A 670 12.00 16.43 12.77
C GLU A 670 11.30 15.87 14.01
N ARG A 671 9.99 16.15 14.19
CA ARG A 671 9.21 15.62 15.32
C ARG A 671 9.07 14.10 15.26
N SER A 672 8.83 13.53 14.07
CA SER A 672 8.74 12.08 13.92
C SER A 672 10.11 11.39 14.08
N ALA A 673 11.20 12.05 13.68
CA ALA A 673 12.55 11.51 13.75
C ALA A 673 13.19 11.59 15.15
N ALA A 674 12.92 12.66 15.91
CA ALA A 674 13.60 12.94 17.17
C ALA A 674 13.39 11.84 18.23
N GLY A 675 12.16 11.31 18.35
CA GLY A 675 11.86 10.25 19.32
C GLY A 675 12.60 8.93 19.04
N LYS A 676 12.94 8.68 17.77
CA LYS A 676 13.64 7.48 17.30
C LYS A 676 15.14 7.70 17.07
N LYS A 677 15.66 8.93 17.27
CA LYS A 677 17.05 9.34 16.98
C LYS A 677 17.50 9.05 15.54
N LEU A 678 16.63 9.30 14.56
CA LEU A 678 16.94 9.10 13.14
C LEU A 678 17.79 10.27 12.62
N SER A 679 19.11 10.20 12.77
CA SER A 679 20.03 11.29 12.43
C SER A 679 19.97 11.66 10.94
N ASN A 680 19.76 10.68 10.05
CA ASN A 680 19.55 10.96 8.62
C ASN A 680 18.34 11.88 8.38
N LEU A 681 17.17 11.55 8.92
CA LEU A 681 15.95 12.36 8.73
C LEU A 681 16.05 13.74 9.41
N LEU A 682 16.76 13.82 10.55
CA LEU A 682 17.05 15.09 11.21
C LEU A 682 17.97 15.97 10.36
N ALA A 683 19.00 15.39 9.74
CA ALA A 683 19.88 16.07 8.78
C ALA A 683 19.08 16.57 7.57
N CYS A 684 18.22 15.74 7.00
CA CYS A 684 17.34 16.10 5.88
C CYS A 684 16.37 17.24 6.25
N GLY A 685 15.83 17.26 7.47
CA GLY A 685 15.05 18.39 7.98
C GLY A 685 15.87 19.69 8.04
N GLN A 686 17.11 19.62 8.55
CA GLN A 686 18.00 20.79 8.57
C GLN A 686 18.41 21.26 7.17
N LEU A 687 18.62 20.36 6.20
CA LEU A 687 18.85 20.71 4.80
C LEU A 687 17.66 21.48 4.23
N ALA A 688 16.43 20.99 4.42
CA ALA A 688 15.22 21.67 3.97
C ALA A 688 15.10 23.08 4.56
N ARG A 689 15.36 23.24 5.87
CA ARG A 689 15.38 24.56 6.54
C ARG A 689 16.47 25.47 5.98
N GLY A 690 17.69 24.96 5.82
CA GLY A 690 18.81 25.70 5.26
C GLY A 690 18.51 26.23 3.86
N PHE A 691 17.97 25.37 3.00
CA PHE A 691 17.55 25.74 1.65
C PHE A 691 16.43 26.78 1.66
N ALA A 692 15.45 26.63 2.55
CA ALA A 692 14.32 27.55 2.66
C ALA A 692 14.79 28.94 3.13
N TYR A 693 15.65 29.00 4.14
CA TYR A 693 16.17 30.27 4.65
C TYR A 693 17.10 30.96 3.66
N LEU A 694 17.99 30.23 2.99
CA LEU A 694 18.88 30.83 2.01
C LEU A 694 18.08 31.39 0.83
N SER A 695 17.12 30.61 0.31
CA SER A 695 16.26 31.02 -0.81
C SER A 695 15.34 32.20 -0.45
N ALA A 696 14.96 32.33 0.83
CA ALA A 696 14.20 33.46 1.36
C ALA A 696 15.06 34.71 1.69
N GLY A 697 16.37 34.68 1.43
CA GLY A 697 17.28 35.80 1.72
C GLY A 697 17.62 35.98 3.21
N ARG A 698 17.59 34.88 3.99
CA ARG A 698 17.90 34.83 5.43
C ARG A 698 19.20 34.03 5.68
N PRO A 699 20.38 34.54 5.27
CA PRO A 699 21.61 33.75 5.25
C PRO A 699 22.10 33.35 6.65
N ALA A 700 21.90 34.18 7.69
CA ALA A 700 22.30 33.82 9.05
C ALA A 700 21.48 32.64 9.62
N ASP A 701 20.16 32.62 9.39
CA ASP A 701 19.31 31.49 9.79
C ASP A 701 19.66 30.22 9.01
N ALA A 702 19.98 30.35 7.72
CA ALA A 702 20.43 29.25 6.88
C ALA A 702 21.76 28.67 7.40
N TYR A 703 22.73 29.53 7.74
CA TYR A 703 24.00 29.12 8.32
C TYR A 703 23.79 28.32 9.61
N HIS A 704 22.99 28.83 10.55
CA HIS A 704 22.76 28.13 11.82
C HIS A 704 22.04 26.78 11.66
N ALA A 705 21.11 26.65 10.71
CA ALA A 705 20.48 25.37 10.41
C ALA A 705 21.48 24.37 9.82
N LEU A 706 22.28 24.80 8.83
CA LEU A 706 23.22 23.93 8.10
C LEU A 706 24.47 23.58 8.92
N ARG A 707 24.94 24.46 9.79
CA ARG A 707 26.16 24.24 10.60
C ARG A 707 26.05 23.03 11.52
N ARG A 708 24.82 22.66 11.91
CA ARG A 708 24.50 21.49 12.75
C ARG A 708 24.91 20.17 12.10
N LEU A 709 24.87 20.06 10.77
CA LEU A 709 25.29 18.84 10.06
C LEU A 709 26.81 18.58 10.13
N PHE A 710 27.58 19.55 10.61
CA PHE A 710 29.04 19.47 10.71
C PHE A 710 29.52 19.42 12.17
N ASP A 711 28.62 19.31 13.13
CA ASP A 711 28.93 19.10 14.54
C ASP A 711 28.64 17.64 14.90
N GLN A 712 29.66 16.84 15.18
CA GLN A 712 29.51 15.40 15.47
C GLN A 712 28.66 15.13 16.72
N ASP A 713 28.54 16.11 17.62
CA ASP A 713 27.73 15.98 18.83
C ASP A 713 26.25 16.39 18.62
N ASP A 714 25.89 16.96 17.45
CA ASP A 714 24.51 17.32 17.14
C ASP A 714 23.72 16.09 16.65
N PRO A 715 22.47 15.87 17.13
CA PRO A 715 21.62 14.78 16.65
C PRO A 715 21.32 14.79 15.15
N ALA A 716 21.47 15.93 14.47
CA ALA A 716 21.33 16.07 13.02
C ALA A 716 22.64 15.80 12.25
N PHE A 717 23.71 15.39 12.93
CA PHE A 717 24.92 14.94 12.24
C PHE A 717 24.67 13.61 11.54
N HIS A 718 24.89 13.61 10.23
CA HIS A 718 24.94 12.40 9.44
C HIS A 718 26.13 12.47 8.50
N VAL A 719 26.94 11.41 8.50
CA VAL A 719 28.26 11.37 7.88
C VAL A 719 28.25 11.72 6.38
N HIS A 720 27.17 11.36 5.70
CA HIS A 720 26.97 11.58 4.27
C HIS A 720 26.10 12.81 3.96
N GLU A 721 25.00 13.04 4.71
CA GLU A 721 24.02 14.09 4.34
C GLU A 721 24.64 15.49 4.42
N ARG A 722 25.68 15.66 5.25
CA ARG A 722 26.47 16.89 5.34
C ARG A 722 27.09 17.31 4.00
N PHE A 723 27.36 16.38 3.08
CA PHE A 723 27.92 16.71 1.76
C PHE A 723 26.96 17.57 0.94
N HIS A 724 25.65 17.35 1.04
CA HIS A 724 24.64 18.16 0.37
C HIS A 724 24.56 19.60 0.90
N ALA A 725 25.04 19.84 2.14
CA ALA A 725 25.02 21.16 2.76
C ALA A 725 26.22 22.04 2.39
N VAL A 726 27.32 21.49 1.87
CA VAL A 726 28.63 22.18 1.78
C VAL A 726 28.56 23.50 0.99
N SER A 727 28.01 23.50 -0.24
CA SER A 727 27.90 24.75 -1.02
C SER A 727 26.96 25.76 -0.37
N PHE A 728 25.86 25.29 0.22
CA PHE A 728 24.86 26.14 0.84
C PHE A 728 25.37 26.76 2.14
N LEU A 729 26.15 26.01 2.93
CA LEU A 729 26.81 26.51 4.13
C LEU A 729 27.82 27.60 3.78
N ALA A 730 28.68 27.36 2.78
CA ALA A 730 29.66 28.34 2.31
C ALA A 730 28.99 29.62 1.82
N GLU A 731 27.94 29.50 1.02
CA GLU A 731 27.17 30.65 0.50
C GLU A 731 26.45 31.42 1.62
N ALA A 732 25.81 30.71 2.55
CA ALA A 732 25.17 31.29 3.73
C ALA A 732 26.19 32.04 4.60
N ALA A 733 27.36 31.45 4.85
CA ALA A 733 28.43 32.04 5.66
C ALA A 733 28.97 33.33 5.02
N VAL A 734 29.22 33.33 3.71
CA VAL A 734 29.67 34.54 3.00
C VAL A 734 28.61 35.65 3.08
N HIS A 735 27.34 35.32 2.81
CA HIS A 735 26.25 36.30 2.87
C HIS A 735 25.93 36.79 4.29
N ALA A 736 26.22 36.00 5.32
CA ALA A 736 26.07 36.37 6.73
C ALA A 736 27.30 37.08 7.33
N GLY A 737 28.42 37.16 6.61
CA GLY A 737 29.68 37.72 7.12
C GLY A 737 30.42 36.79 8.08
N LEU A 738 30.17 35.48 8.01
CA LEU A 738 30.71 34.42 8.86
C LEU A 738 31.69 33.49 8.10
N ALA A 739 32.21 33.93 6.95
CA ALA A 739 33.09 33.12 6.10
C ALA A 739 34.28 32.53 6.87
N GLY A 740 34.86 33.28 7.81
CA GLY A 740 35.96 32.80 8.67
C GLY A 740 35.63 31.52 9.46
N GLU A 741 34.37 31.36 9.89
CA GLU A 741 33.94 30.24 10.74
C GLU A 741 33.80 28.90 9.99
N VAL A 742 33.76 28.93 8.65
CA VAL A 742 33.60 27.71 7.84
C VAL A 742 34.90 27.20 7.23
N HIS A 743 36.02 27.94 7.35
CA HIS A 743 37.29 27.53 6.72
C HIS A 743 37.80 26.19 7.26
N GLU A 744 37.73 25.96 8.57
CA GLU A 744 38.15 24.69 9.18
C GLU A 744 37.28 23.53 8.71
N VAL A 745 35.95 23.72 8.68
CA VAL A 745 35.00 22.71 8.19
C VAL A 745 35.29 22.33 6.74
N ILE A 746 35.55 23.30 5.87
CA ILE A 746 35.89 23.05 4.46
C ILE A 746 37.25 22.35 4.34
N ALA A 747 38.27 22.79 5.08
CA ALA A 747 39.59 22.17 5.03
C ALA A 747 39.59 20.69 5.47
N ASP A 748 38.81 20.36 6.50
CA ASP A 748 38.64 18.97 6.95
C ASP A 748 38.01 18.09 5.86
N LEU A 749 36.95 18.59 5.22
CA LEU A 749 36.28 17.90 4.11
C LEU A 749 37.17 17.78 2.86
N GLU A 750 38.04 18.76 2.61
CA GLU A 750 39.04 18.67 1.54
C GLU A 750 40.08 17.58 1.80
N SER A 751 40.48 17.40 3.06
CA SER A 751 41.35 16.29 3.46
C SER A 751 40.66 14.94 3.23
N GLU A 752 39.39 14.84 3.60
CA GLU A 752 38.56 13.65 3.38
C GLU A 752 38.35 13.34 1.88
N ALA A 753 38.16 14.37 1.05
CA ALA A 753 37.96 14.22 -0.39
C ALA A 753 39.20 13.65 -1.14
N VAL A 754 40.38 13.64 -0.50
CA VAL A 754 41.58 12.99 -1.07
C VAL A 754 41.41 11.47 -1.14
N THR A 755 40.80 10.87 -0.11
CA THR A 755 40.56 9.43 0.01
C THR A 755 39.17 9.05 -0.49
N VAL A 756 38.14 9.79 -0.08
CA VAL A 756 36.74 9.59 -0.48
C VAL A 756 36.43 10.51 -1.65
N ARG A 757 36.65 10.03 -2.87
CA ARG A 757 36.43 10.81 -4.11
C ARG A 757 34.96 10.88 -4.54
N SER A 758 34.06 11.02 -3.56
CA SER A 758 32.62 11.09 -3.79
C SER A 758 32.28 12.25 -4.76
N PRO A 759 31.50 11.99 -5.83
CA PRO A 759 31.16 13.01 -6.81
C PRO A 759 30.51 14.25 -6.20
N ILE A 760 29.50 14.12 -5.33
CA ILE A 760 28.88 15.28 -4.69
C ILE A 760 29.89 16.07 -3.87
N LEU A 761 30.67 15.41 -3.01
CA LEU A 761 31.64 16.09 -2.13
C LEU A 761 32.64 16.93 -2.94
N VAL A 762 33.24 16.33 -3.98
CA VAL A 762 34.21 17.02 -4.84
C VAL A 762 33.58 18.25 -5.51
N ARG A 763 32.35 18.11 -6.02
CA ARG A 763 31.63 19.18 -6.72
C ARG A 763 31.23 20.32 -5.79
N GLN A 764 30.72 19.97 -4.61
CA GLN A 764 30.31 20.90 -3.58
C GLN A 764 31.50 21.66 -2.99
N LEU A 765 32.64 21.00 -2.74
CA LEU A 765 33.88 21.65 -2.31
C LEU A 765 34.44 22.59 -3.38
N THR A 766 34.36 22.21 -4.65
CA THR A 766 34.78 23.07 -5.76
C THR A 766 33.96 24.37 -5.79
N TYR A 767 32.65 24.30 -5.52
CA TYR A 767 31.81 25.49 -5.35
C TYR A 767 32.21 26.30 -4.12
N ALA A 768 32.33 25.66 -2.96
CA ALA A 768 32.64 26.31 -1.70
C ALA A 768 33.97 27.07 -1.77
N ARG A 769 35.02 26.46 -2.35
CA ARG A 769 36.32 27.09 -2.61
C ARG A 769 36.18 28.37 -3.43
N ALA A 770 35.41 28.34 -4.51
CA ALA A 770 35.25 29.50 -5.38
C ALA A 770 34.52 30.67 -4.69
N VAL A 771 33.52 30.38 -3.86
CA VAL A 771 32.75 31.40 -3.14
C VAL A 771 33.47 31.95 -1.90
N LEU A 772 34.31 31.13 -1.25
CA LEU A 772 35.11 31.53 -0.08
C LEU A 772 36.46 32.18 -0.43
N ALA A 773 36.91 32.03 -1.67
CA ALA A 773 38.18 32.57 -2.13
C ALA A 773 38.29 34.09 -1.89
N SER A 774 39.50 34.54 -1.59
CA SER A 774 39.83 35.96 -1.53
C SER A 774 39.60 36.61 -2.89
N ASP A 775 39.36 37.92 -2.93
CA ASP A 775 39.09 38.63 -4.20
C ASP A 775 40.24 38.48 -5.23
N ASP A 776 41.47 38.27 -4.77
CA ASP A 776 42.65 38.09 -5.63
C ASP A 776 42.69 36.69 -6.28
N GLU A 777 42.07 35.68 -5.66
CA GLU A 777 42.09 34.27 -6.09
C GLU A 777 40.74 33.80 -6.65
N ALA A 778 39.65 34.53 -6.37
CA ALA A 778 38.28 34.13 -6.68
C ALA A 778 38.04 33.90 -8.18
N GLU A 779 38.61 34.74 -9.07
CA GLU A 779 38.44 34.55 -10.51
C GLU A 779 39.01 33.21 -10.99
N GLU A 780 40.23 32.89 -10.57
CA GLU A 780 40.87 31.63 -10.93
C GLU A 780 40.06 30.44 -10.39
N ALA A 781 39.59 30.54 -9.15
CA ALA A 781 38.77 29.49 -8.54
C ALA A 781 37.42 29.28 -9.26
N PHE A 782 36.71 30.35 -9.63
CA PHE A 782 35.46 30.25 -10.41
C PHE A 782 35.69 29.69 -11.82
N LEU A 783 36.74 30.14 -12.51
CA LEU A 783 37.05 29.64 -13.85
C LEU A 783 37.48 28.16 -13.81
N ALA A 784 38.25 27.76 -12.80
CA ALA A 784 38.60 26.36 -12.58
C ALA A 784 37.34 25.51 -12.33
N ALA A 785 36.44 25.97 -11.46
CA ALA A 785 35.17 25.30 -11.19
C ALA A 785 34.30 25.13 -12.45
N LEU A 786 34.18 26.19 -13.26
CA LEU A 786 33.39 26.19 -14.50
C LEU A 786 34.06 25.42 -15.66
N SER A 787 35.36 25.16 -15.59
CA SER A 787 36.10 24.37 -16.58
C SER A 787 35.88 22.85 -16.44
N ALA A 788 35.39 22.40 -15.28
CA ALA A 788 35.10 21.00 -15.05
C ALA A 788 33.90 20.53 -15.89
N ASP A 789 33.80 19.22 -16.15
CA ASP A 789 32.62 18.67 -16.82
C ASP A 789 31.40 18.73 -15.88
N LEU A 790 30.48 19.64 -16.18
CA LEU A 790 29.22 19.88 -15.47
C LEU A 790 28.00 19.56 -16.35
N THR A 791 28.17 18.76 -17.41
CA THR A 791 27.10 18.47 -18.37
C THR A 791 25.90 17.81 -17.71
N ARG A 792 26.14 16.88 -16.76
CA ARG A 792 25.12 16.22 -15.93
C ARG A 792 24.82 16.98 -14.62
N TRP A 793 25.30 18.22 -14.48
CA TRP A 793 25.15 19.05 -13.26
C TRP A 793 24.66 20.47 -13.57
N PRO A 794 23.57 20.64 -14.35
CA PRO A 794 23.04 21.96 -14.72
C PRO A 794 22.69 22.83 -13.51
N TRP A 795 22.18 22.23 -12.42
CA TRP A 795 21.87 22.95 -11.17
C TRP A 795 23.12 23.63 -10.58
N LEU A 796 24.17 22.84 -10.33
CA LEU A 796 25.43 23.35 -9.79
C LEU A 796 26.08 24.37 -10.72
N ARG A 797 26.08 24.10 -12.03
CA ARG A 797 26.62 25.01 -13.04
C ARG A 797 25.93 26.37 -13.00
N ALA A 798 24.60 26.39 -12.96
CA ALA A 798 23.84 27.64 -12.91
C ALA A 798 24.14 28.44 -11.64
N ARG A 799 24.29 27.77 -10.50
CA ARG A 799 24.71 28.43 -9.24
C ARG A 799 26.12 28.99 -9.32
N LEU A 800 27.09 28.25 -9.88
CA LEU A 800 28.45 28.76 -10.11
C LEU A 800 28.46 29.99 -11.01
N GLU A 801 27.71 29.95 -12.11
CA GLU A 801 27.59 31.06 -13.06
C GLU A 801 26.91 32.29 -12.41
N LEU A 802 25.90 32.09 -11.55
CA LEU A 802 25.29 33.16 -10.77
C LEU A 802 26.29 33.78 -9.80
N ALA A 803 26.96 32.97 -8.98
CA ALA A 803 27.93 33.43 -7.99
C ALA A 803 29.11 34.18 -8.65
N PHE A 804 29.63 33.65 -9.76
CA PHE A 804 30.69 34.31 -10.52
C PHE A 804 30.22 35.64 -11.13
N GLY A 805 29.00 35.67 -11.67
CA GLY A 805 28.39 36.90 -12.20
C GLY A 805 28.21 37.98 -11.14
N GLN A 806 27.78 37.61 -9.93
CA GLN A 806 27.68 38.51 -8.79
C GLN A 806 29.05 39.03 -8.35
N TRP A 807 30.07 38.16 -8.28
CA TRP A 807 31.44 38.56 -7.97
C TRP A 807 32.00 39.54 -9.01
N LEU A 808 31.87 39.26 -10.31
CA LEU A 808 32.30 40.17 -11.39
C LEU A 808 31.64 41.55 -11.28
N ARG A 809 30.35 41.60 -10.90
CA ARG A 809 29.65 42.86 -10.63
C ARG A 809 30.26 43.61 -9.44
N ARG A 810 30.59 42.94 -8.34
CA ARG A 810 31.27 43.54 -7.17
C ARG A 810 32.63 44.12 -7.56
N GLN A 811 33.36 43.45 -8.44
CA GLN A 811 34.62 43.93 -9.04
C GLN A 811 34.44 45.01 -10.13
N ARG A 812 33.23 45.53 -10.33
CA ARG A 812 32.87 46.56 -11.33
C ARG A 812 33.07 46.12 -12.79
N ARG A 813 33.19 44.81 -13.07
CA ARG A 813 33.32 44.21 -14.41
C ARG A 813 31.97 43.84 -15.02
N VAL A 814 31.11 44.85 -15.11
CA VAL A 814 29.69 44.67 -15.44
C VAL A 814 29.44 44.04 -16.82
N ALA A 815 30.28 44.34 -17.82
CA ALA A 815 30.13 43.76 -19.16
C ALA A 815 30.37 42.25 -19.19
N GLU A 816 31.35 41.79 -18.42
CA GLU A 816 31.75 40.38 -18.34
C GLU A 816 30.74 39.56 -17.53
N ALA A 817 30.14 40.16 -16.49
CA ALA A 817 29.11 39.53 -15.67
C ALA A 817 27.85 39.11 -16.45
N ARG A 818 27.53 39.77 -17.57
CA ARG A 818 26.29 39.51 -18.32
C ARG A 818 26.19 38.10 -18.87
N ARG A 819 27.29 37.56 -19.40
CA ARG A 819 27.31 36.24 -20.03
C ARG A 819 27.00 35.11 -19.02
N PRO A 820 27.71 34.99 -17.89
CA PRO A 820 27.41 33.97 -16.90
C PRO A 820 26.02 34.19 -16.26
N LEU A 821 25.62 35.43 -15.95
CA LEU A 821 24.28 35.70 -15.40
C LEU A 821 23.15 35.31 -16.37
N HIS A 822 23.31 35.55 -17.67
CA HIS A 822 22.32 35.14 -18.68
C HIS A 822 22.27 33.60 -18.82
N SER A 823 23.42 32.93 -18.81
CA SER A 823 23.50 31.46 -18.85
C SER A 823 22.84 30.81 -17.63
N ALA A 824 23.12 31.34 -16.44
CA ALA A 824 22.47 30.92 -15.20
C ALA A 824 20.94 31.12 -15.26
N GLN A 825 20.48 32.27 -15.74
CA GLN A 825 19.04 32.56 -15.87
C GLN A 825 18.33 31.52 -16.75
N LEU A 826 18.87 31.24 -17.94
CA LEU A 826 18.30 30.26 -18.86
C LEU A 826 18.24 28.86 -18.24
N THR A 827 19.30 28.47 -17.53
CA THR A 827 19.38 27.15 -16.90
C THR A 827 18.38 27.03 -15.74
N PHE A 828 18.27 28.05 -14.87
CA PHE A 828 17.26 28.07 -13.81
C PHE A 828 15.82 28.05 -14.36
N ASP A 829 15.57 28.75 -15.47
CA ASP A 829 14.27 28.72 -16.15
C ASP A 829 13.95 27.32 -16.69
N LEU A 830 14.95 26.63 -17.26
CA LEU A 830 14.79 25.29 -17.83
C LEU A 830 14.52 24.22 -16.76
N ILE A 831 15.26 24.23 -15.65
CA ILE A 831 15.06 23.26 -14.56
C ILE A 831 13.87 23.61 -13.65
N GLY A 832 13.29 24.81 -13.77
CA GLY A 832 12.14 25.25 -12.98
C GLY A 832 12.48 25.86 -11.61
N ALA A 833 13.71 26.33 -11.42
CA ALA A 833 14.19 27.01 -10.21
C ALA A 833 13.76 28.49 -10.18
N ARG A 834 12.46 28.73 -9.96
CA ARG A 834 11.83 30.06 -10.15
C ARG A 834 12.44 31.17 -9.29
N SER A 835 12.63 30.93 -7.99
CA SER A 835 13.21 31.92 -7.06
C SER A 835 14.62 32.32 -7.47
N TRP A 836 15.43 31.35 -7.89
CA TRP A 836 16.79 31.53 -8.38
C TRP A 836 16.83 32.26 -9.74
N ALA A 837 15.91 31.93 -10.65
CA ALA A 837 15.77 32.65 -11.92
C ALA A 837 15.42 34.13 -11.69
N GLU A 838 14.47 34.43 -10.79
CA GLU A 838 14.10 35.81 -10.45
C GLU A 838 15.26 36.58 -9.80
N SER A 839 15.98 35.96 -8.86
CA SER A 839 17.18 36.56 -8.26
C SER A 839 18.24 36.87 -9.33
N THR A 840 18.47 35.93 -10.26
CA THR A 840 19.39 36.10 -11.38
C THR A 840 18.96 37.23 -12.32
N ARG A 841 17.65 37.40 -12.57
CA ARG A 841 17.12 38.52 -13.37
C ARG A 841 17.35 39.87 -12.70
N VAL A 842 17.29 39.95 -11.38
CA VAL A 842 17.62 41.18 -10.63
C VAL A 842 19.11 41.53 -10.85
N GLU A 843 19.99 40.56 -10.69
CA GLU A 843 21.43 40.70 -10.92
C GLU A 843 21.76 41.10 -12.37
N LEU A 844 21.13 40.44 -13.34
CA LEU A 844 21.33 40.71 -14.77
C LEU A 844 20.83 42.11 -15.18
N ARG A 845 19.68 42.55 -14.64
CA ARG A 845 19.19 43.93 -14.84
C ARG A 845 20.14 44.96 -14.25
N ALA A 846 20.66 44.70 -13.07
CA ALA A 846 21.65 45.56 -12.42
C ALA A 846 23.01 45.58 -13.17
N ALA A 847 23.28 44.60 -14.03
CA ALA A 847 24.39 44.61 -14.99
C ALA A 847 24.08 45.30 -16.33
N GLY A 848 22.90 45.92 -16.47
CA GLY A 848 22.45 46.54 -17.73
C GLY A 848 22.09 45.53 -18.82
N GLY A 849 21.89 44.26 -18.48
CA GLY A 849 21.34 43.24 -19.37
C GLY A 849 19.82 43.33 -19.45
N ARG A 850 19.26 42.99 -20.62
CA ARG A 850 17.82 42.74 -20.74
C ARG A 850 17.58 41.28 -20.36
N GLY A 851 17.00 41.02 -19.19
CA GLY A 851 16.48 39.69 -18.88
C GLY A 851 15.37 39.34 -19.87
N GLN A 852 15.44 38.17 -20.49
CA GLN A 852 14.29 37.65 -21.23
C GLN A 852 13.19 37.35 -20.20
N ALA A 853 12.04 38.00 -20.36
CA ALA A 853 10.81 37.53 -19.74
C ALA A 853 10.54 36.13 -20.30
N ALA A 854 10.24 35.17 -19.43
CA ALA A 854 9.82 33.85 -19.87
C ALA A 854 8.71 34.03 -20.93
N THR A 855 8.99 33.66 -22.18
CA THR A 855 7.97 33.66 -23.22
C THR A 855 6.82 32.81 -22.69
N GLY A 856 5.59 33.33 -22.75
CA GLY A 856 4.39 32.88 -22.03
C GLY A 856 3.91 31.43 -22.22
N LYS A 857 4.76 30.50 -22.67
CA LYS A 857 4.52 29.05 -22.69
C LYS A 857 4.70 28.36 -21.32
N ALA A 858 5.51 28.92 -20.40
CA ALA A 858 5.77 28.32 -19.09
C ALA A 858 4.59 28.45 -18.09
N ASN A 859 3.67 29.40 -18.30
CA ASN A 859 2.56 29.64 -17.37
C ASN A 859 1.50 28.52 -17.42
N GLY A 860 1.28 27.87 -18.56
CA GLY A 860 0.33 26.76 -18.68
C GLY A 860 0.77 25.55 -17.85
N LEU A 861 2.00 25.06 -18.07
CA LEU A 861 2.54 23.89 -17.36
C LEU A 861 2.67 24.13 -15.85
N SER A 862 2.94 25.38 -15.44
CA SER A 862 2.99 25.76 -14.03
C SER A 862 1.67 25.69 -13.28
N SER A 863 0.54 25.68 -14.00
CA SER A 863 -0.82 25.60 -13.44
C SER A 863 -1.30 24.15 -13.28
N LEU A 864 -0.57 23.19 -13.83
CA LEU A 864 -0.86 21.77 -13.69
C LEU A 864 -0.36 21.25 -12.33
N THR A 865 -1.13 20.35 -11.74
CA THR A 865 -0.64 19.55 -10.62
C THR A 865 0.45 18.58 -11.10
N ALA A 866 1.22 17.98 -10.17
CA ALA A 866 2.24 16.99 -10.50
C ALA A 866 1.69 15.85 -11.37
N GLN A 867 0.56 15.31 -10.95
CA GLN A 867 -0.15 14.22 -11.63
C GLN A 867 -0.66 14.66 -13.00
N GLU A 868 -1.21 15.86 -13.12
CA GLU A 868 -1.63 16.42 -14.41
C GLU A 868 -0.44 16.62 -15.36
N LEU A 869 0.69 17.10 -14.85
CA LEU A 869 1.91 17.31 -15.63
C LEU A 869 2.52 15.99 -16.11
N GLN A 870 2.56 14.98 -15.24
CA GLN A 870 3.02 13.62 -15.56
C GLN A 870 2.12 12.98 -16.62
N ILE A 871 0.80 13.11 -16.49
CA ILE A 871 -0.18 12.65 -17.49
C ILE A 871 0.01 13.39 -18.82
N ALA A 872 0.20 14.71 -18.80
CA ALA A 872 0.42 15.53 -20.00
C ALA A 872 1.68 15.10 -20.77
N ARG A 873 2.75 14.73 -20.05
CA ARG A 873 4.03 14.27 -20.63
C ARG A 873 3.94 12.90 -21.26
N LEU A 874 3.44 11.93 -20.51
CA LEU A 874 3.25 10.59 -21.06
C LEU A 874 2.31 10.64 -22.27
N ALA A 875 1.31 11.53 -22.26
CA ALA A 875 0.46 11.77 -23.41
C ALA A 875 1.18 12.45 -24.58
N ALA A 876 2.11 13.37 -24.32
CA ALA A 876 2.96 14.03 -25.30
C ALA A 876 3.98 13.07 -25.95
N GLU A 877 4.45 12.05 -25.21
CA GLU A 877 5.29 10.94 -25.70
C GLU A 877 4.54 9.98 -26.63
N GLY A 878 3.23 10.18 -26.81
CA GLY A 878 2.40 9.36 -27.70
C GLY A 878 1.84 8.10 -27.05
N LEU A 879 2.08 7.87 -25.75
CA LEU A 879 1.40 6.79 -25.04
C LEU A 879 -0.11 7.01 -25.09
N SER A 880 -0.87 5.95 -25.17
CA SER A 880 -2.33 5.92 -25.03
C SER A 880 -2.75 6.13 -23.58
N ASN A 881 -4.01 6.49 -23.34
CA ASN A 881 -4.52 6.61 -21.96
C ASN A 881 -4.37 5.31 -21.15
N LYS A 882 -4.41 4.14 -21.82
CA LYS A 882 -4.21 2.83 -21.20
C LYS A 882 -2.78 2.68 -20.69
N GLU A 883 -1.79 2.94 -21.55
CA GLU A 883 -0.37 2.87 -21.19
C GLU A 883 0.00 3.89 -20.09
N ILE A 884 -0.64 5.06 -20.07
CA ILE A 884 -0.47 6.03 -18.97
C ILE A 884 -1.10 5.54 -17.68
N GLY A 885 -2.32 5.00 -17.74
CA GLY A 885 -3.01 4.45 -16.56
C GLY A 885 -2.21 3.31 -15.93
N GLU A 886 -1.61 2.46 -16.76
CA GLU A 886 -0.66 1.43 -16.34
C GLU A 886 0.57 2.01 -15.63
N ARG A 887 1.23 3.01 -16.21
CA ARG A 887 2.43 3.62 -15.60
C ARG A 887 2.15 4.32 -14.28
N LEU A 888 0.98 4.94 -14.15
CA LEU A 888 0.61 5.76 -12.99
C LEU A 888 -0.27 5.05 -11.97
N TYR A 889 -0.64 3.79 -12.25
CA TYR A 889 -1.58 3.00 -11.45
C TYR A 889 -2.92 3.70 -11.22
N LEU A 890 -3.42 4.30 -12.30
CA LEU A 890 -4.71 4.97 -12.40
C LEU A 890 -5.54 4.27 -13.47
N SER A 891 -6.86 4.44 -13.41
CA SER A 891 -7.67 4.01 -14.56
C SER A 891 -7.31 4.85 -15.78
N HIS A 892 -7.37 4.26 -16.97
CA HIS A 892 -7.14 4.98 -18.23
C HIS A 892 -8.14 6.14 -18.43
N ARG A 893 -9.24 6.14 -17.70
CA ARG A 893 -10.25 7.20 -17.71
C ARG A 893 -9.93 8.32 -16.74
N THR A 894 -9.40 8.01 -15.55
CA THR A 894 -8.78 9.02 -14.68
C THR A 894 -7.77 9.83 -15.48
N VAL A 895 -6.93 9.14 -16.26
CA VAL A 895 -6.01 9.78 -17.20
C VAL A 895 -6.74 10.64 -18.24
N GLY A 896 -7.80 10.13 -18.86
CA GLY A 896 -8.62 10.89 -19.81
C GLY A 896 -9.27 12.14 -19.22
N SER A 897 -9.79 12.06 -17.99
CA SER A 897 -10.41 13.15 -17.24
C SER A 897 -9.37 14.21 -16.86
N HIS A 898 -8.19 13.79 -16.40
CA HIS A 898 -7.06 14.69 -16.23
C HIS A 898 -6.68 15.38 -17.55
N LEU A 899 -6.56 14.64 -18.66
CA LEU A 899 -6.27 15.23 -19.98
C LEU A 899 -7.33 16.24 -20.41
N TYR A 900 -8.60 15.96 -20.15
CA TYR A 900 -9.70 16.90 -20.41
C TYR A 900 -9.58 18.19 -19.59
N ARG A 901 -9.09 18.12 -18.34
CA ARG A 901 -8.81 19.30 -17.50
C ARG A 901 -7.50 20.01 -17.88
N ILE A 902 -6.50 19.27 -18.35
CA ILE A 902 -5.19 19.76 -18.78
C ILE A 902 -5.32 20.60 -20.05
N PHE A 903 -6.12 20.16 -21.03
CA PHE A 903 -6.26 20.82 -22.32
C PHE A 903 -6.64 22.31 -22.22
N PRO A 904 -7.69 22.70 -21.47
CA PRO A 904 -8.01 24.11 -21.22
C PRO A 904 -6.91 24.86 -20.44
N LYS A 905 -6.26 24.21 -19.47
CA LYS A 905 -5.17 24.83 -18.67
C LYS A 905 -3.94 25.15 -19.51
N LEU A 906 -3.70 24.38 -20.57
CA LEU A 906 -2.55 24.53 -21.48
C LEU A 906 -2.91 25.24 -22.80
N ASP A 907 -4.16 25.65 -22.99
CA ASP A 907 -4.66 26.22 -24.25
C ASP A 907 -4.38 25.30 -25.47
N VAL A 908 -4.54 23.99 -25.28
CA VAL A 908 -4.42 22.97 -26.34
C VAL A 908 -5.74 22.25 -26.56
N SER A 909 -5.99 21.83 -27.78
CA SER A 909 -7.22 21.15 -28.20
C SER A 909 -7.02 19.69 -28.61
N THR A 910 -5.76 19.28 -28.81
CA THR A 910 -5.42 17.91 -29.25
C THR A 910 -4.18 17.39 -28.56
N ARG A 911 -4.08 16.05 -28.43
CA ARG A 911 -2.91 15.37 -27.86
C ARG A 911 -1.62 15.68 -28.63
N ALA A 912 -1.71 15.82 -29.95
CA ALA A 912 -0.55 16.19 -30.78
C ALA A 912 0.00 17.60 -30.46
N GLN A 913 -0.85 18.51 -29.97
CA GLN A 913 -0.42 19.83 -29.53
C GLN A 913 0.26 19.79 -28.15
N LEU A 914 0.01 18.77 -27.31
CA LEU A 914 0.74 18.61 -26.04
C LEU A 914 2.25 18.50 -26.26
N ALA A 915 2.69 17.73 -27.26
CA ALA A 915 4.12 17.59 -27.57
C ALA A 915 4.81 18.94 -27.86
N ALA A 916 4.09 19.89 -28.46
CA ALA A 916 4.60 21.23 -28.77
C ALA A 916 4.60 22.20 -27.57
N VAL A 917 3.84 21.88 -26.51
CA VAL A 917 3.71 22.68 -25.29
C VAL A 917 4.56 22.12 -24.15
N VAL A 918 4.61 20.80 -24.02
CA VAL A 918 5.33 20.07 -22.96
C VAL A 918 6.82 19.87 -23.30
N GLY A 919 7.18 19.86 -24.58
CA GLY A 919 8.56 19.66 -25.07
C GLY A 919 8.94 18.17 -25.18
N PRO A 920 9.80 17.77 -26.12
CA PRO A 920 10.33 16.40 -26.18
C PRO A 920 11.30 16.16 -25.02
N GLN A 921 11.26 14.97 -24.41
CA GLN A 921 12.45 14.45 -23.72
C GLN A 921 13.53 14.24 -24.77
N ASP A 922 14.73 14.77 -24.55
CA ASP A 922 15.89 14.22 -25.24
C ASP A 922 15.96 12.75 -24.85
N PRO A 923 15.92 11.80 -25.80
CA PRO A 923 16.18 10.41 -25.47
C PRO A 923 17.55 10.39 -24.81
N VAL A 924 17.64 9.76 -23.64
CA VAL A 924 18.91 9.37 -23.02
C VAL A 924 19.81 8.88 -24.14
N ALA A 925 20.88 9.63 -24.42
CA ALA A 925 21.79 9.34 -25.51
C ALA A 925 22.56 8.05 -25.17
N GLY A 926 21.93 6.92 -25.49
CA GLY A 926 22.49 5.57 -25.46
C GLY A 926 22.41 4.98 -26.86
N ALA A 927 23.45 5.25 -27.64
CA ALA A 927 23.94 4.33 -28.67
C ALA A 927 25.27 3.75 -28.16
#